data_AF-A0A1Q5DES8-F1
#
_entry.id   AF-A0A1Q5DES8-F1
#
_cell.length_a   1.000
_cell.length_b   1.000
_cell.length_c   1.000
_cell.angle_alpha   90.00
_cell.angle_beta   90.00
_cell.angle_gamma   90.00
#
_symmetry.space_group_name_H-M   'P 1'
#
loop_
_entity.id
_entity.type
_entity.pdbx_description
1 polymer ?
#
loop_
_entity_poly.entity_id
_entity_poly.type
_entity_poly.pdbx_seq_one_letter_code
_entity_poly.pdbx_strand_id
1 'polypeptide(L)'
;MRRWEFVEGSASKFWETGAEGTVVTVRYGRCGSDGRTQSKEYPSAEAAEAQVLRTIAEKERKGYLEVGASGSTPATSVASASTVSAASAPPAAEKSGALPDEDTFVLPAAWQRALHPRRGGVRRAPRRVRREELDTLERREAEETGWIQQFMDAPRSDDALVAALRAHREGTHSPTGAAVLATLVAVPPTSGWADLWIARHGLPFAARAAVEYYLVEAHWMQAGGRRSDPWLEARTAPLTTHRYSHLGSHGPVGDRIRALIAAADEDTYRATVAALAESRTDTSRKVIASYLAPSETAWVDELVSDPGATGSRDHTTGVMLLCSLRSADQLEALTDPAGVHQSVALIGTVAEGIGTAVAPLLARGLQPSHYTDMMKQAATALAEIPTDEALRLLIDHADSKPTRAALFEAMRRYPVRALRLLAADVRDKDERSATDARRWLFSHVAAHPALVASVLPTLGDDLVAVIDPLLNPADRVPDTDASALPAVLTSPPWTRPRATASSVVVTGLTADHAPSVDWLPGERDAWAASSSWYTEAHSSGDWERDIAGLWQGLTGSSLQSAWVYINAPETLVAEALAVWDPTDIYDGLDTLRPVVARFGLDALPLLLRAVPRQPGSLAPLLLPFVDVSVARHMASWALRLKSTASTARSWFRRHGGAAAAFLVPDAVGKAGSARRAAEQALVLIASLHGPDTVRKAAATYGEQAADAVGVLLAVDPLELALPSTVPQLPGWAQPLLLPQIAARAGGALPEDSVRHALTMLAMSRPGDPYPGLTALTDAAEAGALAEFVWALFERWREADQPAKEAWALHALGLLGDDGTVRRLTPVIRAWPGEAAHHRAVEGLDVLAEIGTDVALLHLHGIAQRVKFKGLKARAQEKIAEVAAGLGLSGEQLSDRLVPDFGLDAGGSTVVDYGTRTFTVGFDEQLRPFVLDGEGKRRKDLPVPGAKDDTELAPAERKRFMALKKDVRTIASDQVRRFETAMVTGRSWTAQEFRELFVGHPLLWHLVRRLVWLSETGGVRTAFRVAEDRTFADVEDDAFALPDGATVYLAHPLHLGSGLAAWSEVFADYEILQPFPQLGRAVTALGPEEADSYRLPRFEGLKVTTGKVLGLQRRGWERGVPQDAGVERWISKRLGDKEYLVIALDTGIAVGVVDMFPDQTLETVWLASAPGDHYPARYGYPLRFSGLDPVVVSELLADLAELTEGVAA
;
A
#
# COMPACT_ATOMS: atom_id res chain seq x y z
N MET A 1 18.95 12.85 36.38
CA MET A 1 17.75 12.43 35.62
C MET A 1 18.06 11.15 34.89
N ARG A 2 17.10 10.23 34.82
CA ARG A 2 17.20 8.98 34.06
C ARG A 2 16.57 9.17 32.67
N ARG A 3 17.02 8.45 31.65
CA ARG A 3 16.64 8.65 30.24
C ARG A 3 15.96 7.43 29.67
N TRP A 4 14.87 7.64 28.94
CA TRP A 4 14.19 6.62 28.15
C TRP A 4 14.08 7.06 26.69
N GLU A 5 14.18 6.11 25.77
CA GLU A 5 14.10 6.35 24.34
C GLU A 5 13.03 5.47 23.68
N PHE A 6 12.28 6.04 22.74
CA PHE A 6 11.26 5.37 21.95
C PHE A 6 11.63 5.44 20.47
N VAL A 7 11.71 4.27 19.82
CA VAL A 7 12.03 4.14 18.40
C VAL A 7 11.03 3.20 17.72
N GLU A 8 10.13 3.77 16.93
CA GLU A 8 9.18 3.02 16.09
C GLU A 8 8.94 3.80 14.78
N GLY A 9 9.12 3.13 13.63
CA GLY A 9 9.03 3.78 12.31
C GLY A 9 9.99 4.97 12.16
N SER A 10 9.46 6.15 11.81
CA SER A 10 10.24 7.41 11.69
C SER A 10 10.37 8.18 13.01
N ALA A 11 9.72 7.75 14.09
CA ALA A 11 9.74 8.43 15.38
C ALA A 11 10.91 7.93 16.24
N SER A 12 11.83 8.83 16.59
CA SER A 12 12.92 8.59 17.54
C SER A 12 12.93 9.70 18.59
N LYS A 13 12.44 9.41 19.79
CA LYS A 13 12.18 10.40 20.84
C LYS A 13 12.86 9.98 22.13
N PHE A 14 13.38 10.94 22.89
CA PHE A 14 13.86 10.71 24.24
C PHE A 14 12.98 11.44 25.25
N TRP A 15 12.94 10.88 26.44
CA TRP A 15 12.26 11.42 27.59
C TRP A 15 13.10 11.13 28.82
N GLU A 16 13.42 12.16 29.57
CA GLU A 16 14.22 12.10 30.77
C GLU A 16 13.40 12.64 31.92
N THR A 17 13.59 12.05 33.09
CA THR A 17 12.95 12.53 34.31
C THR A 17 13.86 12.35 35.52
N GLY A 18 13.75 13.24 36.49
CA GLY A 18 14.37 13.09 37.80
C GLY A 18 13.71 14.01 38.80
N ALA A 19 13.75 13.63 40.08
CA ALA A 19 13.36 14.48 41.18
C ALA A 19 14.61 14.98 41.90
N GLU A 20 14.61 16.24 42.28
CA GLU A 20 15.57 16.84 43.20
C GLU A 20 14.77 17.57 44.30
N GLY A 21 14.71 16.97 45.49
CA GLY A 21 13.82 17.42 46.56
C GLY A 21 12.35 17.32 46.15
N THR A 22 11.63 18.45 46.23
CA THR A 22 10.21 18.56 45.84
C THR A 22 10.00 18.78 44.35
N VAL A 23 11.05 19.02 43.57
CA VAL A 23 10.93 19.41 42.16
C VAL A 23 11.22 18.23 41.25
N VAL A 24 10.26 17.90 40.39
CA VAL A 24 10.44 16.93 39.30
C VAL A 24 10.76 17.69 38.03
N THR A 25 11.89 17.36 37.43
CA THR A 25 12.30 17.88 36.12
C THR A 25 12.17 16.79 35.07
N VAL A 26 11.51 17.14 33.97
CA VAL A 26 11.30 16.28 32.81
C VAL A 26 11.87 16.96 31.58
N ARG A 27 12.75 16.27 30.84
CA ARG A 27 13.31 16.76 29.57
C ARG A 27 12.95 15.82 28.43
N TYR A 28 12.39 16.32 27.34
CA TYR A 28 11.95 15.45 26.23
C TYR A 28 12.16 16.08 24.87
N GLY A 29 12.44 15.25 23.85
CA GLY A 29 12.79 15.73 22.52
C GLY A 29 12.98 14.60 21.52
N ARG A 30 13.46 14.92 20.32
CA ARG A 30 13.90 13.92 19.35
C ARG A 30 15.29 13.44 19.77
N CYS A 31 15.62 12.15 19.68
CA CYS A 31 16.98 11.70 20.00
C CYS A 31 18.00 12.46 19.14
N GLY A 32 18.92 13.20 19.78
CA GLY A 32 19.89 14.09 19.12
C GLY A 32 19.56 15.59 19.13
N SER A 33 18.42 16.03 19.69
CA SER A 33 18.14 17.46 19.93
C SER A 33 18.34 17.85 21.40
N ASP A 34 18.45 19.16 21.69
CA ASP A 34 18.59 19.68 23.07
C ASP A 34 17.37 19.38 23.97
N GLY A 35 16.24 19.02 23.35
CA GLY A 35 14.97 18.74 24.03
C GLY A 35 14.32 19.97 24.66
N ARG A 36 13.13 19.79 25.23
CA ARG A 36 12.44 20.80 26.04
C ARG A 36 12.41 20.31 27.49
N THR A 37 12.79 21.19 28.41
CA THR A 37 12.81 20.91 29.85
C THR A 37 11.59 21.56 30.51
N GLN A 38 10.91 20.82 31.35
CA GLN A 38 9.83 21.30 32.22
C GLN A 38 10.10 20.84 33.64
N SER A 39 10.01 21.76 34.60
CA SER A 39 10.12 21.46 36.03
C SER A 39 8.79 21.74 36.72
N LYS A 40 8.43 20.89 37.68
CA LYS A 40 7.22 21.04 38.48
C LYS A 40 7.48 20.67 39.92
N GLU A 41 7.06 21.54 40.83
CA GLU A 41 7.21 21.35 42.28
C GLU A 41 6.01 20.58 42.87
N TYR A 42 6.30 19.73 43.84
CA TYR A 42 5.37 18.84 44.52
C TYR A 42 5.37 19.09 46.04
N PRO A 43 4.30 18.76 46.77
CA PRO A 43 4.16 19.10 48.20
C PRO A 43 5.18 18.42 49.13
N SER A 44 5.83 17.34 48.68
CA SER A 44 6.88 16.63 49.41
C SER A 44 7.80 15.88 48.43
N ALA A 45 9.01 15.53 48.89
CA ALA A 45 9.95 14.75 48.10
C ALA A 45 9.41 13.35 47.74
N GLU A 46 8.66 12.72 48.65
CA GLU A 46 8.01 11.42 48.41
C GLU A 46 6.94 11.53 47.32
N ALA A 47 6.20 12.64 47.25
CA ALA A 47 5.23 12.89 46.19
C ALA A 47 5.90 13.15 44.83
N ALA A 48 7.05 13.82 44.82
CA ALA A 48 7.88 14.03 43.63
C ALA A 48 8.42 12.70 43.08
N GLU A 49 8.97 11.85 43.95
CA GLU A 49 9.48 10.52 43.58
C GLU A 49 8.38 9.56 43.11
N ALA A 50 7.24 9.53 43.81
CA ALA A 50 6.08 8.73 43.39
C ALA A 50 5.56 9.15 42.02
N GLN A 51 5.61 10.46 41.72
CA GLN A 51 5.27 10.95 40.40
C GLN A 51 6.31 10.54 39.36
N VAL A 52 7.61 10.63 39.63
CA VAL A 52 8.67 10.18 38.72
C VAL A 52 8.45 8.71 38.34
N LEU A 53 8.25 7.83 39.32
CA LEU A 53 8.01 6.40 39.09
C LEU A 53 6.73 6.13 38.27
N ARG A 54 5.65 6.87 38.55
CA ARG A 54 4.41 6.78 37.78
C ARG A 54 4.61 7.20 36.32
N THR A 55 5.40 8.25 36.10
CA THR A 55 5.66 8.77 34.75
C THR A 55 6.59 7.84 33.96
N ILE A 56 7.54 7.18 34.63
CA ILE A 56 8.39 6.12 34.06
C ILE A 56 7.53 4.95 33.57
N ALA A 57 6.69 4.39 34.44
CA ALA A 57 5.82 3.27 34.09
C ALA A 57 4.84 3.60 32.95
N GLU A 58 4.37 4.85 32.86
CA GLU A 58 3.55 5.32 31.73
C GLU A 58 4.35 5.37 30.41
N LYS A 59 5.62 5.78 30.48
CA LYS A 59 6.49 5.88 29.30
C LYS A 59 6.94 4.51 28.81
N GLU A 60 7.27 3.60 29.71
CA GLU A 60 7.60 2.21 29.37
C GLU A 60 6.41 1.47 28.73
N ARG A 61 5.18 1.71 29.22
CA ARG A 61 3.96 1.18 28.57
C ARG A 61 3.72 1.73 27.17
N LYS A 62 4.23 2.94 26.89
CA LYS A 62 4.20 3.56 25.55
C LYS A 62 5.41 3.15 24.69
N GLY A 63 6.18 2.14 25.13
CA GLY A 63 7.31 1.56 24.39
C GLY A 63 8.64 2.28 24.59
N TYR A 64 8.75 3.26 25.50
CA TYR A 64 10.02 3.91 25.79
C TYR A 64 10.92 2.99 26.62
N LEU A 65 12.15 2.74 26.21
CA LEU A 65 13.11 1.87 26.91
C LEU A 65 14.16 2.71 27.63
N GLU A 66 14.49 2.36 28.88
CA GLU A 66 15.51 3.07 29.67
C GLU A 66 16.90 2.89 29.03
N VAL A 67 17.66 3.97 28.92
CA VAL A 67 19.01 4.00 28.34
C VAL A 67 20.00 4.34 29.45
N GLY A 68 20.80 3.34 29.85
CA GLY A 68 21.94 3.51 30.75
C GLY A 68 21.84 2.75 32.08
N ALA A 69 22.05 1.44 32.04
CA ALA A 69 22.58 0.69 33.17
C ALA A 69 23.50 -0.42 32.64
N SER A 70 24.81 -0.19 32.73
CA SER A 70 25.81 -1.24 32.50
C SER A 70 26.92 -1.10 33.54
N GLY A 71 26.99 -2.10 34.43
CA GLY A 71 28.25 -2.59 34.99
C GLY A 71 28.61 -2.20 36.43
N SER A 72 28.22 -3.01 37.40
CA SER A 72 29.16 -3.50 38.44
C SER A 72 28.58 -4.73 39.17
N THR A 73 29.22 -5.89 39.03
CA THR A 73 29.13 -7.02 39.97
C THR A 73 30.32 -6.89 40.96
N PRO A 74 30.22 -7.34 42.23
CA PRO A 74 30.48 -8.76 42.52
C PRO A 74 29.75 -9.40 43.74
N ALA A 75 29.70 -10.74 43.68
CA ALA A 75 29.74 -11.75 44.76
C ALA A 75 28.59 -11.93 45.80
N THR A 76 27.84 -13.02 45.58
CA THR A 76 27.44 -14.12 46.49
C THR A 76 26.97 -13.86 47.93
N SER A 77 25.68 -14.13 48.20
CA SER A 77 25.20 -14.91 49.37
C SER A 77 23.71 -15.24 49.24
N VAL A 78 23.38 -16.50 49.53
CA VAL A 78 22.07 -17.16 49.41
C VAL A 78 21.13 -16.77 50.57
N ALA A 79 19.84 -16.54 50.31
CA ALA A 79 18.68 -17.11 51.04
C ALA A 79 17.35 -16.37 50.77
N SER A 80 16.44 -17.08 50.12
CA SER A 80 14.96 -17.14 50.28
C SER A 80 14.18 -15.96 50.89
N ALA A 81 13.27 -15.38 50.11
CA ALA A 81 11.80 -15.50 50.29
C ALA A 81 11.04 -14.64 49.25
N SER A 82 10.56 -15.26 48.17
CA SER A 82 9.59 -14.66 47.23
C SER A 82 8.22 -15.30 47.43
N THR A 83 7.21 -14.46 47.62
CA THR A 83 5.80 -14.81 47.45
C THR A 83 5.09 -13.74 46.61
N VAL A 84 4.42 -14.20 45.54
CA VAL A 84 3.34 -13.56 44.74
C VAL A 84 3.77 -12.49 43.72
N SER A 85 3.37 -12.46 42.43
CA SER A 85 2.72 -13.39 41.49
C SER A 85 2.78 -12.75 40.09
N ALA A 86 2.90 -13.59 39.05
CA ALA A 86 3.14 -13.24 37.65
C ALA A 86 1.88 -12.80 36.88
N ALA A 87 2.07 -11.95 35.87
CA ALA A 87 1.18 -11.80 34.71
C ALA A 87 1.92 -12.28 33.45
N SER A 88 1.20 -13.06 32.64
CA SER A 88 1.66 -14.12 31.73
C SER A 88 2.27 -13.64 30.40
N ALA A 89 3.36 -14.31 30.00
CA ALA A 89 3.93 -14.39 28.65
C ALA A 89 3.44 -15.69 27.97
N PRO A 90 3.45 -15.83 26.62
CA PRO A 90 3.05 -17.07 25.96
C PRO A 90 4.00 -18.22 26.34
N PRO A 91 3.50 -19.42 26.72
CA PRO A 91 4.36 -20.49 27.17
C PRO A 91 5.05 -21.17 25.99
N ALA A 92 6.36 -21.31 26.11
CA ALA A 92 7.11 -22.35 25.44
C ALA A 92 6.58 -23.72 25.89
N ALA A 93 6.55 -24.67 24.97
CA ALA A 93 6.20 -26.05 25.23
C ALA A 93 7.08 -26.63 26.36
N GLU A 94 6.47 -27.03 27.48
CA GLU A 94 6.81 -28.26 28.21
C GLU A 94 5.82 -28.53 29.37
N LYS A 95 5.20 -29.72 29.31
CA LYS A 95 4.75 -30.59 30.43
C LYS A 95 3.74 -30.03 31.45
N SER A 96 2.47 -29.99 31.07
CA SER A 96 1.38 -30.50 31.93
C SER A 96 0.23 -30.98 31.04
N GLY A 97 -0.33 -32.17 31.30
CA GLY A 97 -1.40 -32.77 30.48
C GLY A 97 -2.78 -32.14 30.66
N ALA A 98 -2.87 -30.86 31.04
CA ALA A 98 -4.13 -30.14 31.22
C ALA A 98 -4.45 -29.29 29.99
N LEU A 99 -5.67 -29.43 29.47
CA LEU A 99 -6.18 -28.65 28.34
C LEU A 99 -6.33 -27.15 28.71
N PRO A 100 -6.22 -26.22 27.74
CA PRO A 100 -6.44 -24.79 27.99
C PRO A 100 -7.88 -24.48 28.46
N ASP A 101 -8.06 -23.46 29.30
CA ASP A 101 -9.39 -22.93 29.66
C ASP A 101 -9.96 -22.11 28.51
N GLU A 102 -11.06 -22.58 27.94
CA GLU A 102 -11.74 -21.98 26.79
C GLU A 102 -13.18 -21.55 27.10
N ASP A 103 -13.64 -21.59 28.35
CA ASP A 103 -15.03 -21.32 28.74
C ASP A 103 -15.18 -20.05 29.61
N THR A 104 -14.09 -19.55 30.20
CA THR A 104 -14.12 -18.32 31.02
C THR A 104 -14.14 -17.05 30.16
N PHE A 105 -15.25 -16.29 30.19
CA PHE A 105 -15.33 -14.97 29.56
C PHE A 105 -14.75 -13.87 30.45
N VAL A 106 -13.65 -13.26 30.00
CA VAL A 106 -13.06 -12.08 30.63
C VAL A 106 -13.26 -10.88 29.71
N LEU A 107 -13.96 -9.86 30.20
CA LEU A 107 -14.24 -8.65 29.43
C LEU A 107 -12.92 -7.98 28.97
N PRO A 108 -12.67 -7.79 27.66
CA PRO A 108 -11.41 -7.23 27.17
C PRO A 108 -11.08 -5.85 27.74
N ALA A 109 -9.80 -5.56 27.98
CA ALA A 109 -9.35 -4.28 28.57
C ALA A 109 -9.69 -3.05 27.69
N ALA A 110 -9.80 -3.23 26.37
CA ALA A 110 -10.28 -2.18 25.47
C ALA A 110 -11.76 -1.87 25.69
N TRP A 111 -12.58 -2.90 25.93
CA TRP A 111 -14.02 -2.76 26.18
C TRP A 111 -14.28 -2.15 27.55
N GLN A 112 -13.55 -2.59 28.58
CA GLN A 112 -13.57 -1.98 29.91
C GLN A 112 -13.24 -0.48 29.88
N ARG A 113 -12.36 -0.05 28.97
CA ARG A 113 -11.98 1.35 28.79
C ARG A 113 -13.00 2.18 27.99
N ALA A 114 -13.86 1.55 27.22
CA ALA A 114 -14.82 2.23 26.35
C ALA A 114 -16.25 2.21 26.90
N LEU A 115 -16.61 1.21 27.71
CA LEU A 115 -17.99 1.00 28.15
C LEU A 115 -18.56 2.15 28.98
N HIS A 116 -19.89 2.22 28.97
CA HIS A 116 -20.70 3.18 29.70
C HIS A 116 -21.00 2.60 31.08
N PRO A 117 -20.45 3.16 32.16
CA PRO A 117 -20.53 2.57 33.49
C PRO A 117 -21.97 2.46 33.99
N ARG A 118 -22.24 1.47 34.84
CA ARG A 118 -23.51 1.29 35.55
C ARG A 118 -23.25 1.04 37.03
N ARG A 119 -24.21 1.36 37.89
CA ARG A 119 -24.08 1.17 39.33
C ARG A 119 -24.08 -0.32 39.66
N GLY A 120 -23.09 -0.79 40.41
CA GLY A 120 -22.87 -2.20 40.72
C GLY A 120 -22.09 -2.98 39.65
N GLY A 121 -21.74 -2.35 38.53
CA GLY A 121 -20.94 -2.95 37.44
C GLY A 121 -19.43 -2.73 37.59
N VAL A 122 -18.71 -2.79 36.46
CA VAL A 122 -17.27 -2.49 36.41
C VAL A 122 -17.00 -1.07 36.94
N ARG A 123 -16.27 -0.97 38.06
CA ARG A 123 -15.99 0.32 38.71
C ARG A 123 -15.15 1.23 37.82
N ARG A 124 -15.65 2.45 37.59
CA ARG A 124 -14.91 3.54 36.94
C ARG A 124 -14.95 4.80 37.78
N ALA A 125 -13.78 5.32 38.11
CA ALA A 125 -13.68 6.64 38.71
C ALA A 125 -14.00 7.70 37.64
N PRO A 126 -15.02 8.55 37.83
CA PRO A 126 -15.29 9.64 36.92
C PRO A 126 -14.08 10.58 36.90
N ARG A 127 -13.75 11.12 35.71
CA ARG A 127 -12.71 12.15 35.55
C ARG A 127 -12.94 13.32 36.52
N ARG A 128 -11.88 13.87 37.12
CA ARG A 128 -12.00 15.11 37.92
C ARG A 128 -12.30 16.31 37.01
N VAL A 129 -13.22 17.16 37.44
CA VAL A 129 -13.53 18.43 36.77
C VAL A 129 -12.33 19.36 36.84
N ARG A 130 -12.01 20.04 35.74
CA ARG A 130 -10.95 21.06 35.72
C ARG A 130 -11.60 22.44 35.75
N ARG A 131 -11.18 23.29 36.68
CA ARG A 131 -11.74 24.64 36.83
C ARG A 131 -11.62 25.49 35.55
N GLU A 132 -10.48 25.39 34.87
CA GLU A 132 -10.23 26.06 33.58
C GLU A 132 -11.24 25.68 32.48
N GLU A 133 -11.77 24.46 32.49
CA GLU A 133 -12.81 24.03 31.53
C GLU A 133 -14.15 24.71 31.82
N LEU A 134 -14.50 24.87 33.11
CA LEU A 134 -15.69 25.61 33.53
C LEU A 134 -15.53 27.09 33.18
N ASP A 135 -14.40 27.71 33.54
CA ASP A 135 -14.11 29.11 33.26
C ASP A 135 -14.16 29.41 31.74
N THR A 136 -13.72 28.44 30.91
CA THR A 136 -13.79 28.56 29.45
C THR A 136 -15.22 28.53 28.92
N LEU A 137 -16.08 27.65 29.46
CA LEU A 137 -17.49 27.60 29.10
C LEU A 137 -18.22 28.89 29.51
N GLU A 138 -17.95 29.40 30.70
CA GLU A 138 -18.55 30.64 31.20
C GLU A 138 -18.14 31.85 30.35
N ARG A 139 -16.85 31.94 29.99
CA ARG A 139 -16.37 32.96 29.06
C ARG A 139 -17.03 32.84 27.70
N ARG A 140 -17.17 31.62 27.16
CA ARG A 140 -17.78 31.43 25.85
C ARG A 140 -19.28 31.76 25.85
N GLU A 141 -19.99 31.38 26.90
CA GLU A 141 -21.38 31.76 27.13
C GLU A 141 -21.53 33.29 27.06
N ALA A 142 -20.62 34.03 27.71
CA ALA A 142 -20.60 35.49 27.66
C ALA A 142 -20.30 36.04 26.24
N GLU A 143 -19.29 35.49 25.54
CA GLU A 143 -18.91 35.88 24.17
C GLU A 143 -20.04 35.68 23.15
N GLU A 144 -20.84 34.62 23.31
CA GLU A 144 -21.92 34.24 22.38
C GLU A 144 -23.26 34.92 22.70
N THR A 145 -23.32 35.89 23.62
CA THR A 145 -24.57 36.57 24.03
C THR A 145 -25.36 37.11 22.85
N GLY A 146 -24.69 37.73 21.87
CA GLY A 146 -25.33 38.25 20.66
C GLY A 146 -25.85 37.14 19.73
N TRP A 147 -25.18 35.99 19.69
CA TRP A 147 -25.62 34.83 18.92
C TRP A 147 -26.84 34.14 19.57
N ILE A 148 -26.81 33.98 20.89
CA ILE A 148 -27.94 33.47 21.69
C ILE A 148 -29.18 34.33 21.49
N GLN A 149 -29.02 35.66 21.47
CA GLN A 149 -30.13 36.59 21.25
C GLN A 149 -30.79 36.39 19.88
N GLN A 150 -30.01 36.14 18.82
CA GLN A 150 -30.56 35.87 17.49
C GLN A 150 -31.45 34.62 17.44
N PHE A 151 -31.15 33.58 18.22
CA PHE A 151 -32.04 32.41 18.33
C PHE A 151 -33.35 32.73 19.06
N MET A 152 -33.31 33.57 20.09
CA MET A 152 -34.52 33.98 20.83
C MET A 152 -35.42 34.91 20.02
N ASP A 153 -34.84 35.70 19.11
CA ASP A 153 -35.58 36.63 18.26
C ASP A 153 -36.03 36.00 16.93
N ALA A 154 -35.53 34.81 16.60
CA ALA A 154 -35.87 34.12 15.36
C ALA A 154 -37.34 33.66 15.36
N PRO A 155 -38.18 34.10 14.39
CA PRO A 155 -39.61 33.76 14.37
C PRO A 155 -39.93 32.27 14.19
N ARG A 156 -38.94 31.47 13.75
CA ARG A 156 -39.06 30.02 13.56
C ARG A 156 -38.73 29.23 14.81
N SER A 157 -38.20 29.86 15.87
CA SER A 157 -37.84 29.18 17.11
C SER A 157 -39.07 28.77 17.90
N ASP A 158 -39.01 27.59 18.53
CA ASP A 158 -40.06 27.12 19.44
C ASP A 158 -40.24 28.03 20.67
N ASP A 159 -41.46 28.55 20.88
CA ASP A 159 -41.78 29.51 21.93
C ASP A 159 -41.53 28.97 23.34
N ALA A 160 -41.76 27.67 23.58
CA ALA A 160 -41.55 27.06 24.89
C ALA A 160 -40.06 26.92 25.20
N LEU A 161 -39.23 26.59 24.22
CA LEU A 161 -37.77 26.56 24.37
C LEU A 161 -37.20 27.97 24.61
N VAL A 162 -37.69 28.98 23.88
CA VAL A 162 -37.29 30.39 24.09
C VAL A 162 -37.69 30.88 25.48
N ALA A 163 -38.91 30.56 25.94
CA ALA A 163 -39.36 30.91 27.28
C ALA A 163 -38.52 30.23 28.37
N ALA A 164 -38.19 28.94 28.20
CA ALA A 164 -37.34 28.20 29.13
C ALA A 164 -35.91 28.76 29.18
N LEU A 165 -35.33 29.10 28.03
CA LEU A 165 -34.01 29.74 27.93
C LEU A 165 -34.00 31.11 28.63
N ARG A 166 -35.02 31.94 28.39
CA ARG A 166 -35.17 33.26 29.04
C ARG A 166 -35.27 33.12 30.56
N ALA A 167 -36.15 32.25 31.04
CA ALA A 167 -36.32 32.00 32.47
C ALA A 167 -35.04 31.47 33.14
N HIS A 168 -34.25 30.65 32.45
CA HIS A 168 -32.96 30.17 32.94
C HIS A 168 -31.93 31.31 33.07
N ARG A 169 -31.83 32.18 32.06
CA ARG A 169 -30.92 33.35 32.09
C ARG A 169 -31.32 34.39 33.13
N GLU A 170 -32.61 34.48 33.46
CA GLU A 170 -33.15 35.38 34.50
C GLU A 170 -33.06 34.80 35.93
N GLY A 171 -32.54 33.57 36.09
CA GLY A 171 -32.24 32.99 37.40
C GLY A 171 -33.26 31.97 37.93
N THR A 172 -34.31 31.64 37.17
CA THR A 172 -35.33 30.64 37.59
C THR A 172 -34.82 29.19 37.50
N HIS A 173 -33.59 28.98 37.02
CA HIS A 173 -32.91 27.68 36.89
C HIS A 173 -33.79 26.58 36.27
N SER A 174 -34.08 26.70 34.97
CA SER A 174 -34.81 25.67 34.19
C SER A 174 -33.85 24.60 33.62
N PRO A 175 -34.08 23.28 33.81
CA PRO A 175 -33.31 22.22 33.15
C PRO A 175 -33.39 22.28 31.62
N THR A 176 -34.59 22.55 31.08
CA THR A 176 -34.79 22.76 29.63
C THR A 176 -34.04 23.99 29.14
N GLY A 177 -34.09 25.10 29.89
CA GLY A 177 -33.33 26.30 29.52
C GLY A 177 -31.81 26.11 29.56
N ALA A 178 -31.31 25.32 30.52
CA ALA A 178 -29.90 24.95 30.60
C ALA A 178 -29.46 24.06 29.42
N ALA A 179 -30.31 23.14 29.00
CA ALA A 179 -30.11 22.29 27.83
C ALA A 179 -30.07 23.10 26.53
N VAL A 180 -31.03 24.02 26.32
CA VAL A 180 -31.05 24.93 25.16
C VAL A 180 -29.75 25.74 25.11
N LEU A 181 -29.34 26.32 26.23
CA LEU A 181 -28.11 27.11 26.31
C LEU A 181 -26.86 26.31 25.88
N ALA A 182 -26.74 25.06 26.35
CA ALA A 182 -25.63 24.19 25.99
C ALA A 182 -25.59 23.85 24.49
N THR A 183 -26.75 23.72 23.85
CA THR A 183 -26.86 23.47 22.40
C THR A 183 -26.44 24.68 21.57
N LEU A 184 -26.66 25.91 22.08
CA LEU A 184 -26.34 27.16 21.38
C LEU A 184 -24.85 27.53 21.41
N VAL A 185 -24.13 27.06 22.44
CA VAL A 185 -22.74 27.44 22.71
C VAL A 185 -21.82 26.24 22.45
N ALA A 186 -21.41 26.08 21.19
CA ALA A 186 -20.59 24.95 20.74
C ALA A 186 -19.12 25.07 21.18
N VAL A 187 -18.70 24.31 22.20
CA VAL A 187 -17.30 24.20 22.63
C VAL A 187 -16.91 22.73 22.84
N PRO A 188 -15.89 22.21 22.11
CA PRO A 188 -15.29 20.92 22.45
C PRO A 188 -14.38 21.02 23.70
N PRO A 189 -14.42 20.05 24.64
CA PRO A 189 -15.33 18.91 24.69
C PRO A 189 -16.70 19.29 25.29
N THR A 190 -17.79 18.81 24.67
CA THR A 190 -19.17 19.10 25.09
C THR A 190 -19.56 18.52 26.46
N SER A 191 -18.78 17.57 27.01
CA SER A 191 -18.98 17.02 28.35
C SER A 191 -18.79 18.03 29.49
N GLY A 192 -18.13 19.17 29.24
CA GLY A 192 -17.97 20.23 30.22
C GLY A 192 -19.30 20.84 30.69
N TRP A 193 -20.35 20.79 29.87
CA TRP A 193 -21.70 21.25 30.26
C TRP A 193 -22.28 20.44 31.41
N ALA A 194 -22.07 19.11 31.42
CA ALA A 194 -22.49 18.25 32.53
C ALA A 194 -21.79 18.67 33.83
N ASP A 195 -20.49 18.93 33.77
CA ASP A 195 -19.70 19.37 34.93
C ASP A 195 -20.16 20.75 35.43
N LEU A 196 -20.51 21.67 34.52
CA LEU A 196 -21.02 23.01 34.85
C LEU A 196 -22.40 22.96 35.53
N TRP A 197 -23.34 22.17 35.01
CA TRP A 197 -24.66 22.02 35.62
C TRP A 197 -24.56 21.41 37.03
N ILE A 198 -23.65 20.46 37.22
CA ILE A 198 -23.42 19.85 38.55
C ILE A 198 -22.80 20.87 39.50
N ALA A 199 -21.81 21.63 39.05
CA ALA A 199 -21.16 22.64 39.87
C ALA A 199 -22.15 23.73 40.34
N ARG A 200 -23.13 24.10 39.50
CA ARG A 200 -24.12 25.14 39.81
C ARG A 200 -25.36 24.63 40.55
N HIS A 201 -25.84 23.44 40.23
CA HIS A 201 -27.19 22.99 40.62
C HIS A 201 -27.25 21.55 41.15
N GLY A 202 -26.12 20.85 41.19
CA GLY A 202 -26.04 19.46 41.66
C GLY A 202 -26.44 18.41 40.63
N LEU A 203 -26.17 17.14 40.96
CA LEU A 203 -26.38 16.00 40.06
C LEU A 203 -27.86 15.75 39.68
N PRO A 204 -28.85 15.89 40.58
CA PRO A 204 -30.26 15.74 40.21
C PRO A 204 -30.72 16.71 39.12
N PHE A 205 -30.30 17.99 39.21
CA PHE A 205 -30.60 18.99 38.19
C PHE A 205 -29.91 18.67 36.87
N ALA A 206 -28.62 18.35 36.92
CA ALA A 206 -27.82 18.05 35.73
C ALA A 206 -28.35 16.81 34.98
N ALA A 207 -28.87 15.81 35.70
CA ALA A 207 -29.50 14.64 35.11
C ALA A 207 -30.78 14.99 34.34
N ARG A 208 -31.62 15.87 34.88
CA ARG A 208 -32.81 16.38 34.17
C ARG A 208 -32.44 17.24 32.96
N ALA A 209 -31.44 18.11 33.10
CA ALA A 209 -30.94 18.93 31.99
C ALA A 209 -30.37 18.04 30.86
N ALA A 210 -29.68 16.95 31.20
CA ALA A 210 -29.20 15.99 30.21
C ALA A 210 -30.33 15.27 29.45
N VAL A 211 -31.46 14.96 30.11
CA VAL A 211 -32.65 14.41 29.42
C VAL A 211 -33.16 15.40 28.37
N GLU A 212 -33.33 16.67 28.75
CA GLU A 212 -33.82 17.72 27.84
C GLU A 212 -32.82 18.04 26.71
N TYR A 213 -31.52 17.90 26.96
CA TYR A 213 -30.46 18.17 25.98
C TYR A 213 -30.53 17.27 24.73
N TYR A 214 -31.01 16.03 24.85
CA TYR A 214 -31.21 15.15 23.69
C TYR A 214 -32.48 15.49 22.87
N LEU A 215 -33.32 16.40 23.38
CA LEU A 215 -34.63 16.74 22.82
C LEU A 215 -34.70 18.16 22.25
N VAL A 216 -33.58 18.87 22.21
CA VAL A 216 -33.46 20.22 21.66
C VAL A 216 -32.48 20.21 20.50
N GLU A 217 -32.87 20.81 19.37
CA GLU A 217 -32.00 21.02 18.22
C GLU A 217 -31.87 22.51 17.90
N ALA A 218 -30.66 22.96 17.57
CA ALA A 218 -30.39 24.31 17.08
C ALA A 218 -29.92 24.22 15.63
N HIS A 219 -30.50 25.04 14.78
CA HIS A 219 -30.24 25.06 13.33
C HIS A 219 -29.61 26.38 12.93
N TRP A 220 -28.58 26.36 12.07
CA TRP A 220 -27.99 27.54 11.43
C TRP A 220 -27.15 27.13 10.19
N MET A 221 -26.81 28.09 9.34
CA MET A 221 -25.89 27.93 8.20
C MET A 221 -24.52 28.56 8.49
N GLN A 222 -23.45 28.00 7.92
CA GLN A 222 -22.09 28.53 8.05
C GLN A 222 -21.35 28.54 6.71
N ALA A 223 -20.77 29.69 6.35
CA ALA A 223 -19.87 29.86 5.20
C ALA A 223 -18.59 30.57 5.66
N GLY A 224 -17.47 29.85 5.69
CA GLY A 224 -16.24 30.32 6.32
C GLY A 224 -16.44 30.64 7.81
N GLY A 225 -16.09 31.86 8.23
CA GLY A 225 -16.30 32.35 9.61
C GLY A 225 -17.68 32.94 9.89
N ARG A 226 -18.58 33.02 8.90
CA ARG A 226 -19.89 33.69 9.04
C ARG A 226 -21.01 32.67 9.33
N ARG A 227 -21.81 32.95 10.36
CA ARG A 227 -23.01 32.18 10.75
C ARG A 227 -24.29 32.95 10.38
N SER A 228 -25.36 32.27 9.93
CA SER A 228 -26.65 32.88 9.54
C SER A 228 -27.84 31.92 9.66
N ASP A 229 -29.07 32.43 9.59
CA ASP A 229 -30.35 31.68 9.68
C ASP A 229 -30.54 30.81 10.95
N PRO A 230 -30.36 31.36 12.18
CA PRO A 230 -30.51 30.60 13.41
C PRO A 230 -31.99 30.34 13.78
N TRP A 231 -32.33 29.14 14.26
CA TRP A 231 -33.63 28.85 14.91
C TRP A 231 -33.60 27.58 15.80
N LEU A 232 -34.50 27.49 16.78
CA LEU A 232 -34.61 26.39 17.76
C LEU A 232 -35.80 25.45 17.48
N GLU A 233 -35.60 24.15 17.68
CA GLU A 233 -36.62 23.12 17.50
C GLU A 233 -36.73 22.21 18.73
N ALA A 234 -37.96 21.98 19.22
CA ALA A 234 -38.27 20.93 20.17
C ALA A 234 -38.51 19.60 19.42
N ARG A 235 -37.74 18.57 19.74
CA ARG A 235 -37.82 17.28 19.05
C ARG A 235 -39.08 16.53 19.48
N THR A 236 -40.00 16.34 18.54
CA THR A 236 -41.25 15.59 18.76
C THR A 236 -41.31 14.26 17.99
N ALA A 237 -40.36 13.99 17.09
CA ALA A 237 -40.31 12.76 16.29
C ALA A 237 -38.88 12.11 16.23
N PRO A 238 -38.79 10.77 16.03
CA PRO A 238 -37.53 10.05 15.83
C PRO A 238 -36.81 10.48 14.53
N LEU A 239 -35.48 10.57 14.54
CA LEU A 239 -34.70 10.86 13.32
C LEU A 239 -34.79 9.70 12.32
N THR A 240 -35.32 9.96 11.13
CA THR A 240 -35.20 9.07 9.97
C THR A 240 -34.00 9.50 9.12
N THR A 241 -32.91 8.74 9.21
CA THR A 241 -31.74 8.73 8.31
C THR A 241 -30.64 9.83 8.40
N HIS A 242 -29.41 9.34 8.62
CA HIS A 242 -28.10 9.79 8.09
C HIS A 242 -27.63 11.23 8.36
N ARG A 243 -27.63 11.66 9.62
CA ARG A 243 -26.68 12.68 10.09
C ARG A 243 -25.71 12.07 11.10
N TYR A 244 -24.64 11.47 10.60
CA TYR A 244 -23.50 10.96 11.39
C TYR A 244 -22.82 12.06 12.26
N SER A 245 -23.20 13.33 12.08
CA SER A 245 -22.65 14.49 12.79
C SER A 245 -23.14 14.67 14.24
N HIS A 246 -24.32 14.16 14.63
CA HIS A 246 -24.91 14.51 15.94
C HIS A 246 -24.45 13.64 17.12
N LEU A 247 -23.98 12.40 16.90
CA LEU A 247 -23.41 11.57 17.97
C LEU A 247 -22.05 12.08 18.44
N GLY A 248 -21.29 12.74 17.55
CA GLY A 248 -20.01 13.36 17.88
C GLY A 248 -20.13 14.60 18.77
N SER A 249 -21.26 15.32 18.74
CA SER A 249 -21.48 16.55 19.50
C SER A 249 -22.25 16.37 20.81
N HIS A 250 -23.24 15.47 20.90
CA HIS A 250 -24.12 15.36 22.08
C HIS A 250 -23.85 14.15 23.01
N GLY A 251 -23.21 13.08 22.52
CA GLY A 251 -22.90 11.87 23.31
C GLY A 251 -22.14 12.11 24.63
N PRO A 252 -21.11 12.99 24.68
CA PRO A 252 -20.26 13.15 25.87
C PRO A 252 -20.97 13.66 27.14
N VAL A 253 -22.12 14.35 27.02
CA VAL A 253 -22.87 14.87 28.17
C VAL A 253 -23.59 13.74 28.92
N GLY A 254 -24.36 12.91 28.21
CA GLY A 254 -25.06 11.78 28.80
C GLY A 254 -24.11 10.76 29.40
N ASP A 255 -23.01 10.44 28.71
CA ASP A 255 -21.97 9.52 29.21
C ASP A 255 -21.33 10.03 30.50
N ARG A 256 -21.09 11.34 30.57
CA ARG A 256 -20.52 11.99 31.75
C ARG A 256 -21.47 11.93 32.94
N ILE A 257 -22.75 12.24 32.74
CA ILE A 257 -23.78 12.18 33.78
C ILE A 257 -23.99 10.75 34.26
N ARG A 258 -24.12 9.78 33.34
CA ARG A 258 -24.23 8.35 33.67
C ARG A 258 -23.04 7.87 34.51
N ALA A 259 -21.81 8.28 34.17
CA ALA A 259 -20.62 7.94 34.95
C ALA A 259 -20.62 8.52 36.37
N LEU A 260 -21.19 9.71 36.55
CA LEU A 260 -21.30 10.33 37.87
C LEU A 260 -22.41 9.68 38.70
N ILE A 261 -23.56 9.36 38.09
CA ILE A 261 -24.65 8.60 38.74
C ILE A 261 -24.16 7.22 39.19
N ALA A 262 -23.39 6.51 38.35
CA ALA A 262 -22.85 5.19 38.68
C ALA A 262 -21.86 5.22 39.87
N ALA A 263 -21.20 6.35 40.10
CA ALA A 263 -20.21 6.54 41.16
C ALA A 263 -20.76 7.29 42.40
N ALA A 264 -22.01 7.74 42.37
CA ALA A 264 -22.64 8.49 43.46
C ALA A 264 -22.88 7.63 44.71
N ASP A 265 -22.85 8.28 45.88
CA ASP A 265 -23.36 7.70 47.12
C ASP A 265 -24.87 7.41 47.03
N GLU A 266 -25.40 6.61 47.97
CA GLU A 266 -26.79 6.16 47.94
C GLU A 266 -27.79 7.31 47.98
N ASP A 267 -27.56 8.32 48.82
CA ASP A 267 -28.49 9.43 49.01
C ASP A 267 -28.56 10.29 47.74
N THR A 268 -27.40 10.65 47.18
CA THR A 268 -27.30 11.40 45.93
C THR A 268 -27.90 10.60 44.76
N TYR A 269 -27.65 9.29 44.70
CA TYR A 269 -28.24 8.42 43.68
C TYR A 269 -29.76 8.41 43.76
N ARG A 270 -30.34 8.22 44.95
CA ARG A 270 -31.80 8.18 45.14
C ARG A 270 -32.46 9.52 44.83
N ALA A 271 -31.86 10.63 45.25
CA ALA A 271 -32.32 11.96 44.88
C ALA A 271 -32.30 12.18 43.35
N THR A 272 -31.26 11.69 42.67
CA THR A 272 -31.14 11.80 41.20
C THR A 272 -32.17 10.91 40.49
N VAL A 273 -32.39 9.68 40.96
CA VAL A 273 -33.43 8.78 40.43
C VAL A 273 -34.83 9.38 40.60
N ALA A 274 -35.14 9.98 41.74
CA ALA A 274 -36.41 10.68 41.96
C ALA A 274 -36.61 11.83 40.96
N ALA A 275 -35.57 12.65 40.74
CA ALA A 275 -35.59 13.74 39.77
C ALA A 275 -35.74 13.24 38.31
N LEU A 276 -35.10 12.13 37.95
CA LEU A 276 -35.25 11.49 36.64
C LEU A 276 -36.66 10.91 36.46
N ALA A 277 -37.27 10.35 37.51
CA ALA A 277 -38.62 9.81 37.46
C ALA A 277 -39.66 10.88 37.06
N GLU A 278 -39.53 12.11 37.56
CA GLU A 278 -40.37 13.25 37.15
C GLU A 278 -40.24 13.60 35.66
N SER A 279 -39.12 13.24 35.03
CA SER A 279 -38.84 13.55 33.62
C SER A 279 -39.35 12.46 32.67
N ARG A 280 -39.85 11.32 33.16
CA ARG A 280 -40.29 10.17 32.33
C ARG A 280 -41.68 10.37 31.70
N THR A 281 -41.90 11.45 30.95
CA THR A 281 -43.23 11.84 30.43
C THR A 281 -43.61 11.22 29.07
N ASP A 282 -42.64 10.79 28.27
CA ASP A 282 -42.83 10.16 26.96
C ASP A 282 -41.76 9.08 26.72
N THR A 283 -41.92 8.28 25.66
CA THR A 283 -41.02 7.16 25.35
C THR A 283 -39.56 7.57 25.21
N SER A 284 -39.25 8.69 24.55
CA SER A 284 -37.86 9.16 24.36
C SER A 284 -37.24 9.53 25.71
N ARG A 285 -37.96 10.30 26.54
CA ARG A 285 -37.50 10.65 27.89
C ARG A 285 -37.35 9.43 28.80
N LYS A 286 -38.26 8.43 28.69
CA LYS A 286 -38.14 7.15 29.41
C LYS A 286 -36.86 6.41 29.02
N VAL A 287 -36.53 6.33 27.73
CA VAL A 287 -35.29 5.68 27.25
C VAL A 287 -34.06 6.41 27.78
N ILE A 288 -34.00 7.74 27.68
CA ILE A 288 -32.84 8.53 28.15
C ILE A 288 -32.69 8.39 29.67
N ALA A 289 -33.78 8.46 30.44
CA ALA A 289 -33.76 8.30 31.89
C ALA A 289 -33.29 6.89 32.31
N SER A 290 -33.78 5.83 31.65
CA SER A 290 -33.34 4.46 31.88
C SER A 290 -31.86 4.27 31.49
N TYR A 291 -31.39 4.98 30.46
CA TYR A 291 -29.97 5.00 30.09
C TYR A 291 -29.09 5.68 31.14
N LEU A 292 -29.53 6.78 31.75
CA LEU A 292 -28.78 7.44 32.82
C LEU A 292 -28.77 6.64 34.13
N ALA A 293 -29.84 5.91 34.41
CA ALA A 293 -30.00 5.07 35.61
C ALA A 293 -30.35 3.60 35.26
N PRO A 294 -29.47 2.85 34.59
CA PRO A 294 -29.75 1.49 34.10
C PRO A 294 -29.88 0.44 35.23
N SER A 295 -29.60 0.83 36.47
CA SER A 295 -29.73 -0.02 37.64
C SER A 295 -31.17 -0.08 38.17
N GLU A 296 -32.05 0.83 37.75
CA GLU A 296 -33.49 0.78 38.02
C GLU A 296 -34.17 -0.19 37.02
N THR A 297 -34.10 -1.50 37.30
CA THR A 297 -34.49 -2.56 36.33
C THR A 297 -35.92 -2.48 35.87
N ALA A 298 -36.85 -2.12 36.76
CA ALA A 298 -38.26 -1.97 36.42
C ALA A 298 -38.48 -0.95 35.29
N TRP A 299 -37.62 0.08 35.18
CA TRP A 299 -37.69 1.06 34.10
C TRP A 299 -37.20 0.50 32.76
N VAL A 300 -36.29 -0.48 32.77
CA VAL A 300 -35.81 -1.16 31.56
C VAL A 300 -36.83 -2.21 31.12
N ASP A 301 -37.39 -2.97 32.05
CA ASP A 301 -38.44 -3.97 31.79
C ASP A 301 -39.71 -3.33 31.19
N GLU A 302 -40.07 -2.13 31.68
CA GLU A 302 -41.14 -1.31 31.09
C GLU A 302 -40.86 -0.99 29.61
N LEU A 303 -39.64 -0.55 29.29
CA LEU A 303 -39.26 -0.14 27.93
C LEU A 303 -39.18 -1.33 26.97
N VAL A 304 -38.68 -2.47 27.43
CA VAL A 304 -38.63 -3.70 26.62
C VAL A 304 -40.04 -4.19 26.25
N SER A 305 -41.04 -3.86 27.08
CA SER A 305 -42.45 -4.17 26.83
C SER A 305 -43.20 -3.10 26.03
N ASP A 306 -42.58 -1.94 25.74
CA ASP A 306 -43.18 -0.80 25.03
C ASP A 306 -42.85 -0.88 23.52
N PRO A 307 -43.82 -1.14 22.62
CA PRO A 307 -43.60 -1.17 21.17
C PRO A 307 -43.04 0.14 20.61
N GLY A 308 -43.32 1.29 21.24
CA GLY A 308 -42.77 2.58 20.84
C GLY A 308 -41.27 2.70 21.11
N ALA A 309 -40.77 2.00 22.12
CA ALA A 309 -39.34 1.96 22.46
C ALA A 309 -38.60 0.89 21.64
N THR A 310 -39.18 -0.31 21.50
CA THR A 310 -38.57 -1.44 20.78
C THR A 310 -38.63 -1.29 19.25
N GLY A 311 -39.64 -0.58 18.73
CA GLY A 311 -39.81 -0.27 17.31
C GLY A 311 -39.18 1.04 16.84
N SER A 312 -38.52 1.80 17.73
CA SER A 312 -37.91 3.09 17.38
C SER A 312 -36.80 2.93 16.34
N ARG A 313 -36.83 3.78 15.30
CA ARG A 313 -35.75 3.89 14.29
C ARG A 313 -34.71 4.97 14.64
N ASP A 314 -34.85 5.66 15.76
CA ASP A 314 -33.85 6.64 16.21
C ASP A 314 -32.63 5.92 16.79
N HIS A 315 -31.53 6.01 16.06
CA HIS A 315 -30.24 5.41 16.40
C HIS A 315 -29.77 5.73 17.83
N THR A 316 -29.93 6.96 18.30
CA THR A 316 -29.44 7.39 19.63
C THR A 316 -30.21 6.67 20.72
N THR A 317 -31.55 6.66 20.63
CA THR A 317 -32.41 5.95 21.58
C THR A 317 -32.20 4.43 21.52
N GLY A 318 -31.96 3.87 20.33
CA GLY A 318 -31.61 2.45 20.17
C GLY A 318 -30.31 2.06 20.89
N VAL A 319 -29.24 2.85 20.73
CA VAL A 319 -27.97 2.65 21.45
C VAL A 319 -28.17 2.77 22.97
N MET A 320 -28.92 3.77 23.43
CA MET A 320 -29.21 4.00 24.84
C MET A 320 -29.99 2.83 25.47
N LEU A 321 -30.99 2.29 24.76
CA LEU A 321 -31.77 1.14 25.21
C LEU A 321 -30.88 -0.11 25.32
N LEU A 322 -30.08 -0.41 24.28
CA LEU A 322 -29.13 -1.52 24.30
C LEU A 322 -28.13 -1.40 25.46
N CYS A 323 -27.61 -0.20 25.72
CA CYS A 323 -26.70 0.07 26.85
C CYS A 323 -27.35 -0.07 28.24
N SER A 324 -28.67 -0.28 28.31
CA SER A 324 -29.43 -0.44 29.55
C SER A 324 -29.78 -1.90 29.85
N LEU A 325 -29.55 -2.82 28.90
CA LEU A 325 -29.88 -4.24 29.03
C LEU A 325 -29.08 -4.95 30.12
N ARG A 326 -29.71 -5.98 30.69
CA ARG A 326 -29.21 -6.77 31.84
C ARG A 326 -29.51 -8.27 31.78
N SER A 327 -30.27 -8.74 30.81
CA SER A 327 -30.47 -10.17 30.58
C SER A 327 -30.52 -10.50 29.08
N ALA A 328 -30.28 -11.77 28.75
CA ALA A 328 -30.44 -12.29 27.39
C ALA A 328 -31.89 -12.13 26.90
N ASP A 329 -32.88 -12.46 27.76
CA ASP A 329 -34.30 -12.34 27.46
C ASP A 329 -34.71 -10.92 27.02
N GLN A 330 -34.12 -9.88 27.64
CA GLN A 330 -34.37 -8.49 27.25
C GLN A 330 -33.83 -8.17 25.86
N LEU A 331 -32.71 -8.77 25.44
CA LEU A 331 -32.15 -8.60 24.10
C LEU A 331 -33.00 -9.31 23.04
N GLU A 332 -33.52 -10.49 23.35
CA GLU A 332 -34.40 -11.27 22.47
C GLU A 332 -35.74 -10.58 22.22
N ALA A 333 -36.27 -9.87 23.23
CA ALA A 333 -37.52 -9.12 23.13
C ALA A 333 -37.43 -7.85 22.26
N LEU A 334 -36.24 -7.37 21.90
CA LEU A 334 -36.07 -6.20 21.03
C LEU A 334 -36.24 -6.57 19.55
N THR A 335 -37.20 -5.94 18.87
CA THR A 335 -37.32 -5.94 17.40
C THR A 335 -36.10 -5.31 16.74
N ASP A 336 -35.73 -5.78 15.55
CA ASP A 336 -34.48 -5.42 14.86
C ASP A 336 -34.33 -3.90 14.66
N PRO A 337 -33.43 -3.22 15.38
CA PRO A 337 -33.21 -1.80 15.20
C PRO A 337 -32.26 -1.64 14.01
N ALA A 338 -32.82 -1.67 12.80
CA ALA A 338 -32.07 -1.42 11.58
C ALA A 338 -31.25 -0.11 11.73
N GLY A 339 -29.92 -0.21 11.58
CA GLY A 339 -29.02 0.95 11.53
C GLY A 339 -28.30 1.34 12.83
N VAL A 340 -28.28 0.50 13.88
CA VAL A 340 -27.45 0.75 15.08
C VAL A 340 -25.98 0.36 14.83
N HIS A 341 -25.07 1.31 15.04
CA HIS A 341 -23.63 1.13 14.84
C HIS A 341 -22.99 0.47 16.06
N GLN A 342 -22.33 -0.68 15.86
CA GLN A 342 -21.74 -1.50 16.92
C GLN A 342 -20.37 -0.97 17.39
N SER A 343 -20.36 0.19 18.06
CA SER A 343 -19.13 0.75 18.63
C SER A 343 -18.54 -0.12 19.75
N VAL A 344 -17.24 0.04 20.07
CA VAL A 344 -16.58 -0.73 21.15
C VAL A 344 -17.22 -0.42 22.49
N ALA A 345 -17.66 0.83 22.67
CA ALA A 345 -18.38 1.27 23.86
C ALA A 345 -19.73 0.56 24.00
N LEU A 346 -20.51 0.45 22.92
CA LEU A 346 -21.78 -0.27 22.91
C LEU A 346 -21.56 -1.76 23.22
N ILE A 347 -20.68 -2.43 22.46
CA ILE A 347 -20.37 -3.86 22.62
C ILE A 347 -19.93 -4.14 24.06
N GLY A 348 -18.96 -3.36 24.57
CA GLY A 348 -18.46 -3.52 25.94
C GLY A 348 -19.53 -3.29 27.01
N THR A 349 -20.44 -2.34 26.80
CA THR A 349 -21.52 -2.04 27.75
C THR A 349 -22.58 -3.14 27.78
N VAL A 350 -22.96 -3.67 26.62
CA VAL A 350 -23.92 -4.78 26.52
C VAL A 350 -23.30 -6.06 27.08
N ALA A 351 -22.07 -6.39 26.66
CA ALA A 351 -21.36 -7.58 27.15
C ALA A 351 -21.13 -7.57 28.66
N GLU A 352 -20.93 -6.40 29.27
CA GLU A 352 -20.87 -6.27 30.73
C GLU A 352 -22.23 -6.50 31.41
N GLY A 353 -23.33 -6.15 30.74
CA GLY A 353 -24.69 -6.35 31.27
C GLY A 353 -25.23 -7.77 31.10
N ILE A 354 -24.90 -8.46 30.00
CA ILE A 354 -25.52 -9.76 29.64
C ILE A 354 -24.51 -10.89 29.39
N GLY A 355 -23.20 -10.63 29.50
CA GLY A 355 -22.15 -11.62 29.30
C GLY A 355 -22.01 -12.07 27.84
N THR A 356 -21.81 -13.37 27.64
CA THR A 356 -21.62 -13.99 26.31
C THR A 356 -22.89 -14.02 25.46
N ALA A 357 -24.06 -13.75 26.04
CA ALA A 357 -25.34 -13.60 25.34
C ALA A 357 -25.39 -12.38 24.39
N VAL A 358 -24.30 -11.63 24.27
CA VAL A 358 -24.13 -10.56 23.26
C VAL A 358 -23.89 -11.10 21.85
N ALA A 359 -23.54 -12.38 21.68
CA ALA A 359 -23.20 -12.96 20.37
C ALA A 359 -24.28 -12.78 19.28
N PRO A 360 -25.60 -12.98 19.56
CA PRO A 360 -26.65 -12.72 18.58
C PRO A 360 -26.73 -11.26 18.12
N LEU A 361 -26.41 -10.29 19.00
CA LEU A 361 -26.32 -8.89 18.60
C LEU A 361 -25.16 -8.68 17.63
N LEU A 362 -23.99 -9.26 17.91
CA LEU A 362 -22.81 -9.17 17.04
C LEU A 362 -23.04 -9.83 15.68
N ALA A 363 -23.78 -10.95 15.64
CA ALA A 363 -24.15 -11.62 14.39
C ALA A 363 -24.89 -10.69 13.41
N ARG A 364 -25.71 -9.74 13.90
CA ARG A 364 -26.39 -8.74 13.07
C ARG A 364 -25.39 -7.84 12.33
N GLY A 365 -24.22 -7.60 12.92
CA GLY A 365 -23.13 -6.83 12.31
C GLY A 365 -22.35 -7.57 11.23
N LEU A 366 -22.53 -8.89 11.09
CA LEU A 366 -21.89 -9.70 10.05
C LEU A 366 -22.64 -9.68 8.70
N GLN A 367 -23.85 -9.12 8.66
CA GLN A 367 -24.63 -9.02 7.42
C GLN A 367 -23.95 -8.10 6.39
N PRO A 368 -24.00 -8.43 5.08
CA PRO A 368 -23.41 -7.60 4.04
C PRO A 368 -24.00 -6.18 4.08
N SER A 369 -23.16 -5.19 4.44
CA SER A 369 -23.53 -3.78 4.44
C SER A 369 -22.49 -2.98 3.64
N HIS A 370 -22.84 -1.75 3.24
CA HIS A 370 -21.92 -0.85 2.54
C HIS A 370 -20.70 -0.41 3.38
N TYR A 371 -20.59 -0.83 4.65
CA TYR A 371 -19.55 -0.40 5.59
C TYR A 371 -18.73 -1.59 6.15
N THR A 372 -17.56 -1.86 5.57
CA THR A 372 -16.66 -2.97 5.96
C THR A 372 -16.14 -2.87 7.40
N ASP A 373 -16.00 -1.66 7.94
CA ASP A 373 -15.49 -1.43 9.30
C ASP A 373 -16.42 -2.00 10.40
N MET A 374 -17.73 -1.91 10.18
CA MET A 374 -18.73 -2.41 11.13
C MET A 374 -18.66 -3.94 11.24
N MET A 375 -18.57 -4.63 10.10
CA MET A 375 -18.42 -6.08 10.04
C MET A 375 -17.12 -6.53 10.70
N LYS A 376 -16.01 -5.83 10.45
CA LYS A 376 -14.73 -6.09 11.10
C LYS A 376 -14.82 -5.99 12.62
N GLN A 377 -15.53 -4.97 13.11
CA GLN A 377 -15.69 -4.75 14.54
C GLN A 377 -16.54 -5.83 15.21
N ALA A 378 -17.64 -6.23 14.59
CA ALA A 378 -18.49 -7.33 15.05
C ALA A 378 -17.72 -8.67 15.07
N ALA A 379 -17.01 -8.98 13.99
CA ALA A 379 -16.20 -10.20 13.89
C ALA A 379 -15.08 -10.24 14.94
N THR A 380 -14.34 -9.14 15.11
CA THR A 380 -13.30 -9.02 16.14
C THR A 380 -13.89 -9.22 17.53
N ALA A 381 -15.11 -8.75 17.77
CA ALA A 381 -15.77 -8.93 19.04
C ALA A 381 -16.23 -10.38 19.29
N LEU A 382 -16.72 -11.07 18.27
CA LEU A 382 -17.07 -12.50 18.35
C LEU A 382 -15.84 -13.36 18.71
N ALA A 383 -14.64 -13.02 18.22
CA ALA A 383 -13.41 -13.73 18.58
C ALA A 383 -13.04 -13.63 20.07
N GLU A 384 -13.58 -12.65 20.81
CA GLU A 384 -13.39 -12.52 22.27
C GLU A 384 -14.45 -13.31 23.07
N ILE A 385 -15.52 -13.82 22.44
CA ILE A 385 -16.60 -14.54 23.12
C ILE A 385 -16.32 -16.06 23.13
N PRO A 386 -16.10 -16.68 24.31
CA PRO A 386 -15.73 -18.09 24.43
C PRO A 386 -16.96 -19.03 24.33
N THR A 387 -17.70 -18.99 23.22
CA THR A 387 -18.87 -19.86 23.01
C THR A 387 -18.83 -20.59 21.67
N ASP A 388 -19.48 -21.76 21.62
CA ASP A 388 -19.65 -22.51 20.36
C ASP A 388 -20.42 -21.68 19.32
N GLU A 389 -21.42 -20.93 19.76
CA GLU A 389 -22.21 -20.05 18.89
C GLU A 389 -21.33 -18.99 18.22
N ALA A 390 -20.46 -18.31 18.98
CA ALA A 390 -19.58 -17.29 18.42
C ALA A 390 -18.59 -17.87 17.39
N LEU A 391 -17.99 -19.03 17.66
CA LEU A 391 -17.07 -19.66 16.71
C LEU A 391 -17.80 -20.18 15.46
N ARG A 392 -19.01 -20.74 15.60
CA ARG A 392 -19.84 -21.14 14.45
C ARG A 392 -20.23 -19.94 13.58
N LEU A 393 -20.65 -18.83 14.19
CA LEU A 393 -20.95 -17.59 13.46
C LEU A 393 -19.76 -17.10 12.63
N LEU A 394 -18.53 -17.22 13.17
CA LEU A 394 -17.31 -16.89 12.45
C LEU A 394 -17.02 -17.88 11.31
N ILE A 395 -17.23 -19.19 11.51
CA ILE A 395 -17.08 -20.22 10.47
C ILE A 395 -18.08 -19.98 9.32
N ASP A 396 -19.33 -19.70 9.64
CA ASP A 396 -20.42 -19.55 8.66
C ASP A 396 -20.28 -18.29 7.79
N HIS A 397 -19.55 -17.27 8.25
CA HIS A 397 -19.33 -15.99 7.54
C HIS A 397 -17.86 -15.74 7.15
N ALA A 398 -17.02 -16.79 7.14
CA ALA A 398 -15.59 -16.70 6.82
C ALA A 398 -15.29 -16.54 5.32
N ASP A 399 -16.32 -16.43 4.47
CA ASP A 399 -16.23 -15.98 3.09
C ASP A 399 -15.74 -14.51 3.02
N SER A 400 -16.11 -13.69 4.00
CA SER A 400 -15.63 -12.32 4.14
C SER A 400 -14.25 -12.24 4.82
N LYS A 401 -13.40 -11.35 4.30
CA LYS A 401 -12.02 -11.15 4.81
C LYS A 401 -11.95 -10.78 6.31
N PRO A 402 -12.74 -9.81 6.82
CA PRO A 402 -12.69 -9.45 8.24
C PRO A 402 -13.11 -10.58 9.19
N THR A 403 -14.11 -11.37 8.81
CA THR A 403 -14.57 -12.51 9.61
C THR A 403 -13.58 -13.65 9.59
N ARG A 404 -12.96 -13.95 8.44
CA ARG A 404 -11.90 -14.97 8.36
C ARG A 404 -10.71 -14.64 9.25
N ALA A 405 -10.29 -13.37 9.28
CA ALA A 405 -9.22 -12.93 10.17
C ALA A 405 -9.58 -13.12 11.66
N ALA A 406 -10.83 -12.81 12.02
CA ALA A 406 -11.33 -13.03 13.38
C ALA A 406 -11.46 -14.52 13.72
N LEU A 407 -11.86 -15.37 12.77
CA LEU A 407 -11.89 -16.83 12.92
C LEU A 407 -10.50 -17.36 13.29
N PHE A 408 -9.44 -16.96 12.58
CA PHE A 408 -8.08 -17.40 12.88
C PHE A 408 -7.60 -16.94 14.26
N GLU A 409 -7.95 -15.73 14.68
CA GLU A 409 -7.66 -15.27 16.05
C GLU A 409 -8.44 -16.08 17.10
N ALA A 410 -9.71 -16.40 16.83
CA ALA A 410 -10.51 -17.26 17.69
C ALA A 410 -9.96 -18.70 17.76
N MET A 411 -9.48 -19.26 16.64
CA MET A 411 -8.83 -20.57 16.60
C MET A 411 -7.55 -20.61 17.43
N ARG A 412 -6.77 -19.53 17.41
CA ARG A 412 -5.56 -19.38 18.23
C ARG A 412 -5.89 -19.29 19.72
N ARG A 413 -7.02 -18.66 20.06
CA ARG A 413 -7.46 -18.45 21.45
C ARG A 413 -8.19 -19.65 22.04
N TYR A 414 -8.96 -20.36 21.23
CA TYR A 414 -9.79 -21.51 21.61
C TYR A 414 -9.47 -22.74 20.73
N PRO A 415 -8.23 -23.25 20.78
CA PRO A 415 -7.77 -24.28 19.84
C PRO A 415 -8.46 -25.65 19.99
N VAL A 416 -8.97 -26.02 21.17
CA VAL A 416 -9.75 -27.25 21.38
C VAL A 416 -11.14 -27.10 20.76
N ARG A 417 -11.82 -25.98 21.01
CA ARG A 417 -13.12 -25.64 20.41
C ARG A 417 -13.03 -25.56 18.89
N ALA A 418 -11.97 -24.95 18.35
CA ALA A 418 -11.72 -24.89 16.92
C ALA A 418 -11.56 -26.27 16.29
N LEU A 419 -10.75 -27.14 16.88
CA LEU A 419 -10.57 -28.52 16.40
C LEU A 419 -11.91 -29.25 16.33
N ARG A 420 -12.71 -29.20 17.40
CA ARG A 420 -14.01 -29.88 17.48
C ARG A 420 -15.02 -29.31 16.49
N LEU A 421 -15.16 -27.98 16.41
CA LEU A 421 -16.18 -27.34 15.57
C LEU A 421 -15.84 -27.38 14.08
N LEU A 422 -14.57 -27.25 13.70
CA LEU A 422 -14.15 -27.43 12.30
C LEU A 422 -14.30 -28.88 11.84
N ALA A 423 -13.96 -29.86 12.70
CA ALA A 423 -14.17 -31.27 12.38
C ALA A 423 -15.66 -31.61 12.23
N ALA A 424 -16.51 -31.07 13.11
CA ALA A 424 -17.96 -31.22 13.00
C ALA A 424 -18.51 -30.56 11.72
N ASP A 425 -18.04 -29.36 11.37
CA ASP A 425 -18.44 -28.65 10.15
C ASP A 425 -18.10 -29.45 8.88
N VAL A 426 -16.90 -30.06 8.85
CA VAL A 426 -16.46 -30.93 7.73
C VAL A 426 -17.27 -32.23 7.65
N ARG A 427 -17.70 -32.77 8.79
CA ARG A 427 -18.55 -33.97 8.85
C ARG A 427 -19.98 -33.67 8.36
N ASP A 428 -20.53 -32.53 8.77
CA ASP A 428 -21.95 -32.19 8.59
C ASP A 428 -22.26 -31.60 7.20
N LYS A 429 -21.26 -31.00 6.53
CA LYS A 429 -21.40 -30.40 5.20
C LYS A 429 -20.95 -31.35 4.09
N ASP A 430 -21.55 -31.19 2.90
CA ASP A 430 -21.09 -31.91 1.71
C ASP A 430 -19.67 -31.47 1.27
N GLU A 431 -19.02 -32.27 0.43
CA GLU A 431 -17.60 -32.07 0.07
C GLU A 431 -17.32 -30.69 -0.53
N ARG A 432 -18.27 -30.12 -1.29
CA ARG A 432 -18.13 -28.79 -1.89
C ARG A 432 -18.21 -27.69 -0.83
N SER A 433 -19.15 -27.79 0.09
CA SER A 433 -19.41 -26.79 1.15
C SER A 433 -18.41 -26.88 2.30
N ALA A 434 -17.82 -28.06 2.54
CA ALA A 434 -16.79 -28.29 3.56
C ALA A 434 -15.37 -27.92 3.12
N THR A 435 -15.15 -27.52 1.85
CA THR A 435 -13.80 -27.31 1.28
C THR A 435 -12.92 -26.39 2.14
N ASP A 436 -13.47 -25.25 2.57
CA ASP A 436 -12.70 -24.27 3.34
C ASP A 436 -12.53 -24.70 4.80
N ALA A 437 -13.57 -25.24 5.43
CA ALA A 437 -13.48 -25.81 6.78
C ALA A 437 -12.46 -26.95 6.87
N ARG A 438 -12.38 -27.83 5.85
CA ARG A 438 -11.39 -28.92 5.76
C ARG A 438 -9.97 -28.35 5.63
N ARG A 439 -9.80 -27.27 4.88
CA ARG A 439 -8.51 -26.58 4.74
C ARG A 439 -8.06 -25.95 6.06
N TRP A 440 -8.96 -25.27 6.77
CA TRP A 440 -8.68 -24.69 8.08
C TRP A 440 -8.40 -25.76 9.13
N LEU A 441 -9.17 -26.86 9.12
CA LEU A 441 -8.93 -28.02 9.99
C LEU A 441 -7.55 -28.63 9.76
N PHE A 442 -7.18 -28.87 8.51
CA PHE A 442 -5.84 -29.38 8.16
C PHE A 442 -4.73 -28.45 8.67
N SER A 443 -4.89 -27.14 8.44
CA SER A 443 -3.93 -26.13 8.92
C SER A 443 -3.83 -26.10 10.45
N HIS A 444 -4.95 -26.25 11.14
CA HIS A 444 -5.02 -26.28 12.61
C HIS A 444 -4.35 -27.54 13.18
N VAL A 445 -4.57 -28.70 12.56
CA VAL A 445 -3.96 -29.97 12.95
C VAL A 445 -2.44 -29.92 12.81
N ALA A 446 -1.95 -29.41 11.67
CA ALA A 446 -0.52 -29.26 11.40
C ALA A 446 0.16 -28.26 12.36
N ALA A 447 -0.54 -27.19 12.77
CA ALA A 447 0.00 -26.20 13.69
C ALA A 447 0.03 -26.66 15.16
N HIS A 448 -0.79 -27.65 15.53
CA HIS A 448 -1.00 -28.06 16.92
C HIS A 448 -0.91 -29.58 17.16
N PRO A 449 0.11 -30.31 16.65
CA PRO A 449 0.14 -31.78 16.69
C PRO A 449 0.09 -32.36 18.12
N ALA A 450 0.79 -31.74 19.08
CA ALA A 450 0.77 -32.17 20.48
C ALA A 450 -0.61 -31.97 21.16
N LEU A 451 -1.30 -30.87 20.83
CA LEU A 451 -2.66 -30.61 21.32
C LEU A 451 -3.63 -31.63 20.73
N VAL A 452 -3.57 -31.84 19.41
CA VAL A 452 -4.44 -32.80 18.71
C VAL A 452 -4.28 -34.20 19.31
N ALA A 453 -3.05 -34.65 19.54
CA ALA A 453 -2.78 -35.94 20.18
C ALA A 453 -3.39 -36.06 21.60
N SER A 454 -3.41 -34.97 22.37
CA SER A 454 -4.01 -34.96 23.72
C SER A 454 -5.55 -34.88 23.71
N VAL A 455 -6.14 -34.27 22.68
CA VAL A 455 -7.60 -34.07 22.55
C VAL A 455 -8.27 -35.24 21.85
N LEU A 456 -7.60 -35.90 20.90
CA LEU A 456 -8.13 -37.00 20.09
C LEU A 456 -8.90 -38.04 20.92
N PRO A 457 -8.38 -38.53 22.07
CA PRO A 457 -9.06 -39.55 22.89
C PRO A 457 -10.36 -39.07 23.56
N THR A 458 -10.62 -37.76 23.57
CA THR A 458 -11.80 -37.14 24.20
C THR A 458 -12.90 -36.83 23.17
N LEU A 459 -12.62 -36.98 21.88
CA LEU A 459 -13.57 -36.74 20.79
C LEU A 459 -14.37 -38.02 20.46
N GLY A 460 -15.54 -37.87 19.85
CA GLY A 460 -16.30 -39.00 19.31
C GLY A 460 -15.60 -39.66 18.12
N ASP A 461 -15.81 -40.96 17.94
CA ASP A 461 -15.18 -41.78 16.87
C ASP A 461 -15.40 -41.19 15.46
N ASP A 462 -16.52 -40.52 15.25
CA ASP A 462 -16.90 -39.86 14.01
C ASP A 462 -16.05 -38.63 13.69
N LEU A 463 -15.64 -37.85 14.70
CA LEU A 463 -14.70 -36.72 14.53
C LEU A 463 -13.25 -37.20 14.38
N VAL A 464 -12.88 -38.27 15.10
CA VAL A 464 -11.54 -38.89 15.00
C VAL A 464 -11.28 -39.37 13.57
N ALA A 465 -12.27 -39.99 12.91
CA ALA A 465 -12.17 -40.44 11.52
C ALA A 465 -11.89 -39.31 10.51
N VAL A 466 -12.24 -38.06 10.83
CA VAL A 466 -11.94 -36.88 10.01
C VAL A 466 -10.52 -36.35 10.26
N ILE A 467 -10.03 -36.45 11.50
CA ILE A 467 -8.76 -35.85 11.93
C ILE A 467 -7.56 -36.77 11.67
N ASP A 468 -7.70 -38.08 11.92
CA ASP A 468 -6.58 -39.03 11.88
C ASP A 468 -5.84 -39.09 10.51
N PRO A 469 -6.53 -39.09 9.35
CA PRO A 469 -5.85 -39.07 8.05
C PRO A 469 -5.00 -37.81 7.80
N LEU A 470 -5.28 -36.71 8.50
CA LEU A 470 -4.55 -35.45 8.37
C LEU A 470 -3.21 -35.48 9.13
N LEU A 471 -3.04 -36.42 10.07
CA LEU A 471 -1.78 -36.60 10.82
C LEU A 471 -0.77 -37.48 10.08
N ASN A 472 -1.24 -38.40 9.23
CA ASN A 472 -0.41 -39.43 8.58
C ASN A 472 -0.74 -39.57 7.08
N PRO A 473 -0.26 -38.66 6.21
CA PRO A 473 -0.51 -38.75 4.77
C PRO A 473 0.18 -39.97 4.14
N ALA A 474 -0.57 -40.74 3.32
CA ALA A 474 -0.14 -42.04 2.80
C ALA A 474 1.01 -41.99 1.75
N ASP A 475 1.24 -40.85 1.09
CA ASP A 475 2.16 -40.70 -0.05
C ASP A 475 3.53 -40.06 0.30
N ARG A 476 3.97 -40.12 1.58
CA ARG A 476 5.20 -39.46 2.03
C ARG A 476 6.47 -40.18 1.54
N VAL A 477 7.37 -39.44 0.87
CA VAL A 477 8.70 -39.91 0.45
C VAL A 477 9.65 -39.97 1.66
N PRO A 478 10.52 -41.00 1.78
CA PRO A 478 11.50 -41.08 2.87
C PRO A 478 12.51 -39.93 2.89
N ASP A 479 12.94 -39.55 4.10
CA ASP A 479 13.93 -38.49 4.32
C ASP A 479 15.34 -38.94 3.87
N THR A 480 16.11 -37.99 3.34
CA THR A 480 17.51 -38.14 2.93
C THR A 480 18.41 -38.19 4.15
N ASP A 481 19.52 -38.94 4.09
CA ASP A 481 20.52 -38.96 5.15
C ASP A 481 21.13 -37.57 5.37
N ALA A 482 21.08 -37.07 6.62
CA ALA A 482 21.59 -35.76 7.00
C ALA A 482 23.09 -35.58 6.70
N SER A 483 23.88 -36.66 6.68
CA SER A 483 25.31 -36.61 6.35
C SER A 483 25.60 -36.32 4.88
N ALA A 484 24.62 -36.53 3.99
CA ALA A 484 24.71 -36.22 2.57
C ALA A 484 24.32 -34.76 2.25
N LEU A 485 23.89 -33.99 3.25
CA LEU A 485 23.42 -32.61 3.08
C LEU A 485 24.48 -31.58 3.53
N PRO A 486 24.56 -30.40 2.87
CA PRO A 486 25.41 -29.31 3.32
C PRO A 486 25.14 -28.88 4.77
N ALA A 487 26.20 -28.50 5.49
CA ALA A 487 26.12 -28.13 6.91
C ALA A 487 25.15 -26.98 7.21
N VAL A 488 24.88 -26.09 6.25
CA VAL A 488 23.90 -25.00 6.41
C VAL A 488 22.45 -25.50 6.45
N LEU A 489 22.15 -26.67 5.88
CA LEU A 489 20.82 -27.28 5.94
C LEU A 489 20.60 -28.12 7.21
N THR A 490 21.67 -28.62 7.82
CA THR A 490 21.59 -29.50 9.01
C THR A 490 21.99 -28.82 10.31
N SER A 491 22.89 -27.84 10.27
CA SER A 491 23.41 -27.13 11.44
C SER A 491 23.83 -25.70 11.07
N PRO A 492 22.89 -24.82 10.68
CA PRO A 492 23.19 -23.46 10.23
C PRO A 492 23.80 -22.58 11.32
N PRO A 493 24.43 -21.44 10.98
CA PRO A 493 25.12 -20.59 11.95
C PRO A 493 24.25 -20.05 13.09
N TRP A 494 22.95 -19.82 12.84
CA TRP A 494 22.02 -19.33 13.87
C TRP A 494 21.60 -20.37 14.92
N THR A 495 21.95 -21.65 14.73
CA THR A 495 21.74 -22.69 15.75
C THR A 495 22.98 -22.88 16.65
N ARG A 496 24.06 -22.14 16.39
CA ARG A 496 25.33 -22.21 17.13
C ARG A 496 25.58 -20.91 17.92
N PRO A 497 26.36 -20.97 19.02
CA PRO A 497 26.81 -19.76 19.72
C PRO A 497 27.69 -18.89 18.81
N ARG A 498 27.39 -17.58 18.68
CA ARG A 498 28.19 -16.64 17.87
C ARG A 498 29.64 -16.56 18.36
N ALA A 499 30.60 -16.71 17.45
CA ALA A 499 32.00 -16.46 17.73
C ALA A 499 32.23 -14.95 17.94
N THR A 500 32.88 -14.55 19.04
CA THR A 500 33.24 -13.15 19.30
C THR A 500 34.70 -12.92 18.87
N ALA A 501 34.90 -12.36 17.68
CA ALA A 501 36.22 -11.92 17.26
C ALA A 501 36.64 -10.68 18.07
N SER A 502 37.85 -10.69 18.64
CA SER A 502 38.44 -9.52 19.31
C SER A 502 38.75 -8.44 18.28
N SER A 503 38.11 -7.28 18.41
CA SER A 503 38.26 -6.21 17.43
C SER A 503 39.44 -5.28 17.79
N VAL A 504 40.34 -5.05 16.83
CA VAL A 504 41.41 -4.06 16.96
C VAL A 504 40.79 -2.66 16.83
N VAL A 505 41.21 -1.73 17.69
CA VAL A 505 40.78 -0.32 17.67
C VAL A 505 41.98 0.53 17.24
N VAL A 506 41.84 1.25 16.13
CA VAL A 506 42.82 2.22 15.65
C VAL A 506 42.24 3.62 15.86
N THR A 507 42.88 4.43 16.70
CA THR A 507 42.41 5.79 17.05
C THR A 507 43.21 6.86 16.30
N GLY A 508 42.57 7.99 16.00
CA GLY A 508 43.25 9.17 15.42
C GLY A 508 43.22 9.25 13.90
N LEU A 509 42.49 8.36 13.22
CA LEU A 509 42.28 8.42 11.78
C LEU A 509 41.11 9.36 11.45
N THR A 510 41.29 10.20 10.43
CA THR A 510 40.25 11.10 9.91
C THR A 510 40.21 10.98 8.39
N ALA A 511 39.02 10.77 7.83
CA ALA A 511 38.82 10.90 6.40
C ALA A 511 38.74 12.39 6.05
N ASP A 512 39.78 12.90 5.38
CA ASP A 512 39.82 14.27 4.88
C ASP A 512 39.83 14.26 3.35
N HIS A 513 38.72 14.63 2.73
CA HIS A 513 38.56 14.75 1.29
C HIS A 513 37.64 15.92 0.98
N ALA A 514 37.99 16.68 -0.07
CA ALA A 514 37.14 17.75 -0.57
C ALA A 514 35.84 17.15 -1.16
N PRO A 515 34.66 17.71 -0.84
CA PRO A 515 33.41 17.24 -1.40
C PRO A 515 33.39 17.46 -2.91
N SER A 516 32.87 16.49 -3.66
CA SER A 516 32.69 16.59 -5.11
C SER A 516 31.29 16.16 -5.54
N VAL A 517 30.89 16.57 -6.76
CA VAL A 517 29.67 16.09 -7.40
C VAL A 517 30.06 15.30 -8.63
N ASP A 518 29.55 14.09 -8.71
CA ASP A 518 29.65 13.19 -9.86
C ASP A 518 28.23 13.05 -10.42
N TRP A 519 27.99 13.35 -11.70
CA TRP A 519 26.67 13.28 -12.37
C TRP A 519 26.68 12.13 -13.39
N LEU A 520 25.59 11.36 -13.46
CA LEU A 520 25.42 10.39 -14.54
C LEU A 520 25.07 11.13 -15.84
N PRO A 521 25.34 10.54 -17.02
CA PRO A 521 24.96 11.14 -18.29
C PRO A 521 23.48 11.54 -18.33
N GLY A 522 23.19 12.83 -18.59
CA GLY A 522 21.83 13.39 -18.66
C GLY A 522 21.11 13.60 -17.31
N GLU A 523 21.69 13.17 -16.18
CA GLU A 523 21.04 13.26 -14.85
C GLU A 523 20.83 14.72 -14.41
N ARG A 524 21.84 15.58 -14.62
CA ARG A 524 21.77 17.00 -14.25
C ARG A 524 20.68 17.73 -15.01
N ASP A 525 20.57 17.48 -16.31
CA ASP A 525 19.57 18.12 -17.18
C ASP A 525 18.16 17.65 -16.83
N ALA A 526 17.99 16.35 -16.52
CA ALA A 526 16.72 15.82 -16.05
C ALA A 526 16.28 16.44 -14.71
N TRP A 527 17.21 16.68 -13.79
CA TRP A 527 16.92 17.36 -12.52
C TRP A 527 16.60 18.84 -12.73
N ALA A 528 17.30 19.52 -13.64
CA ALA A 528 17.01 20.90 -14.01
C ALA A 528 15.61 21.05 -14.64
N ALA A 529 15.13 20.03 -15.35
CA ALA A 529 13.81 20.00 -15.98
C ALA A 529 12.66 19.62 -15.02
N SER A 530 12.96 19.27 -13.78
CA SER A 530 11.93 18.92 -12.78
C SER A 530 11.14 20.16 -12.35
N SER A 531 9.82 20.01 -12.14
CA SER A 531 8.92 21.10 -11.75
C SER A 531 7.95 20.68 -10.67
N SER A 532 7.62 21.61 -9.77
CA SER A 532 6.57 21.49 -8.77
C SER A 532 5.75 22.78 -8.68
N TRP A 533 4.68 22.77 -7.90
CA TRP A 533 3.89 23.96 -7.54
C TRP A 533 4.76 25.12 -7.00
N TYR A 534 5.91 24.82 -6.40
CA TYR A 534 6.82 25.82 -5.82
C TYR A 534 7.92 26.32 -6.78
N THR A 535 8.00 25.78 -8.00
CA THR A 535 9.05 26.14 -8.97
C THR A 535 8.65 27.25 -9.95
N GLU A 536 7.35 27.56 -10.04
CA GLU A 536 6.81 28.54 -10.99
C GLU A 536 7.27 29.97 -10.65
N ALA A 537 7.67 30.75 -11.65
CA ALA A 537 8.13 32.12 -11.45
C ALA A 537 6.95 33.07 -11.17
N HIS A 538 7.06 33.88 -10.09
CA HIS A 538 6.00 34.80 -9.66
C HIS A 538 6.39 36.29 -9.77
N SER A 539 7.58 36.63 -10.32
CA SER A 539 8.14 38.00 -10.29
C SER A 539 7.75 38.87 -11.49
N SER A 540 7.75 40.19 -11.23
CA SER A 540 7.54 41.30 -12.18
C SER A 540 8.80 41.78 -12.90
N GLY A 541 9.98 41.22 -12.58
CA GLY A 541 11.25 41.46 -13.29
C GLY A 541 12.31 42.30 -12.55
N ASP A 542 12.06 42.78 -11.32
CA ASP A 542 13.02 43.53 -10.48
C ASP A 542 13.52 42.69 -9.29
N TRP A 543 14.55 41.89 -9.55
CA TRP A 543 15.07 40.91 -8.59
C TRP A 543 15.70 41.51 -7.33
N GLU A 544 16.34 42.68 -7.43
CA GLU A 544 17.02 43.30 -6.28
C GLU A 544 15.99 43.76 -5.24
N ARG A 545 14.88 44.36 -5.70
CA ARG A 545 13.77 44.75 -4.83
C ARG A 545 13.02 43.54 -4.26
N ASP A 546 12.75 42.54 -5.09
CA ASP A 546 11.99 41.36 -4.69
C ASP A 546 12.76 40.54 -3.64
N ILE A 547 14.06 40.32 -3.81
CA ILE A 547 14.90 39.57 -2.85
C ILE A 547 15.01 40.30 -1.50
N ALA A 548 15.16 41.63 -1.50
CA ALA A 548 15.20 42.41 -0.27
C ALA A 548 13.91 42.29 0.56
N GLY A 549 12.74 42.27 -0.11
CA GLY A 549 11.44 42.07 0.55
C GLY A 549 11.19 40.62 1.02
N LEU A 550 11.83 39.65 0.38
CA LEU A 550 11.60 38.21 0.60
C LEU A 550 12.67 37.54 1.46
N TRP A 551 13.71 38.24 1.93
CA TRP A 551 14.86 37.64 2.64
C TRP A 551 14.48 36.70 3.79
N GLN A 552 13.50 37.09 4.63
CA GLN A 552 12.99 36.24 5.72
C GLN A 552 12.27 34.99 5.20
N GLY A 553 11.62 35.07 4.05
CA GLY A 553 11.02 33.93 3.36
C GLY A 553 12.07 33.04 2.70
N LEU A 554 13.10 33.62 2.08
CA LEU A 554 14.21 32.90 1.42
C LEU A 554 15.00 32.02 2.39
N THR A 555 15.12 32.46 3.63
CA THR A 555 15.80 31.74 4.72
C THR A 555 14.82 31.01 5.65
N GLY A 556 13.52 31.06 5.34
CA GLY A 556 12.44 30.57 6.18
C GLY A 556 12.17 29.07 6.08
N SER A 557 11.15 28.62 6.80
CA SER A 557 10.81 27.19 6.97
C SER A 557 10.12 26.54 5.77
N SER A 558 9.75 27.29 4.73
CA SER A 558 8.90 26.83 3.63
C SER A 558 9.67 26.66 2.32
N LEU A 559 9.20 25.74 1.47
CA LEU A 559 9.65 25.58 0.08
C LEU A 559 9.11 26.63 -0.89
N GLN A 560 8.18 27.51 -0.48
CA GLN A 560 7.64 28.57 -1.33
C GLN A 560 8.69 29.50 -1.94
N SER A 561 9.87 29.59 -1.34
CA SER A 561 10.99 30.39 -1.83
C SER A 561 11.81 29.72 -2.94
N ALA A 562 11.53 28.45 -3.27
CA ALA A 562 12.29 27.67 -4.24
C ALA A 562 12.30 28.32 -5.63
N TRP A 563 11.18 28.89 -6.10
CA TRP A 563 11.14 29.59 -7.39
C TRP A 563 12.14 30.75 -7.48
N VAL A 564 12.45 31.43 -6.37
CA VAL A 564 13.45 32.52 -6.37
C VAL A 564 14.85 31.94 -6.59
N TYR A 565 15.20 30.85 -5.90
CA TYR A 565 16.48 30.15 -6.12
C TYR A 565 16.62 29.60 -7.54
N ILE A 566 15.51 29.23 -8.18
CA ILE A 566 15.51 28.67 -9.55
C ILE A 566 15.59 29.76 -10.63
N ASN A 567 15.00 30.93 -10.39
CA ASN A 567 14.82 31.95 -11.45
C ASN A 567 15.66 33.23 -11.25
N ALA A 568 16.05 33.58 -10.02
CA ALA A 568 16.84 34.79 -9.76
C ALA A 568 18.31 34.62 -10.16
N PRO A 569 19.07 35.71 -10.39
CA PRO A 569 20.52 35.64 -10.57
C PRO A 569 21.22 34.97 -9.37
N GLU A 570 22.14 34.04 -9.64
CA GLU A 570 22.81 33.24 -8.59
C GLU A 570 23.53 34.08 -7.55
N THR A 571 24.16 35.18 -7.99
CA THR A 571 24.89 36.11 -7.12
C THR A 571 24.02 36.76 -6.05
N LEU A 572 22.71 36.88 -6.27
CA LEU A 572 21.79 37.52 -5.31
C LEU A 572 21.22 36.53 -4.29
N VAL A 573 21.27 35.23 -4.56
CA VAL A 573 20.63 34.20 -3.72
C VAL A 573 21.63 33.23 -3.09
N ALA A 574 22.89 33.23 -3.50
CA ALA A 574 23.92 32.33 -2.98
C ALA A 574 24.10 32.41 -1.45
N GLU A 575 24.14 33.62 -0.89
CA GLU A 575 24.24 33.81 0.57
C GLU A 575 23.00 33.28 1.31
N ALA A 576 21.80 33.51 0.76
CA ALA A 576 20.56 33.02 1.33
C ALA A 576 20.46 31.49 1.26
N LEU A 577 20.91 30.88 0.16
CA LEU A 577 20.92 29.43 -0.03
C LEU A 577 21.78 28.73 1.03
N ALA A 578 22.95 29.31 1.34
CA ALA A 578 23.88 28.74 2.32
C ALA A 578 23.26 28.59 3.72
N VAL A 579 22.35 29.48 4.09
CA VAL A 579 21.66 29.49 5.40
C VAL A 579 20.22 29.01 5.36
N TRP A 580 19.66 28.72 4.18
CA TRP A 580 18.27 28.25 4.05
C TRP A 580 18.06 26.91 4.75
N ASP A 581 17.02 26.82 5.58
CA ASP A 581 16.70 25.63 6.38
C ASP A 581 15.20 25.29 6.34
N PRO A 582 14.67 24.77 5.21
CA PRO A 582 13.26 24.43 5.11
C PRO A 582 12.92 23.26 6.03
N THR A 583 11.81 23.41 6.78
CA THR A 583 11.26 22.38 7.67
C THR A 583 9.92 21.82 7.17
N ASP A 584 9.18 22.61 6.38
CA ASP A 584 8.02 22.16 5.62
C ASP A 584 8.49 21.75 4.22
N ILE A 585 8.59 20.44 4.00
CA ILE A 585 9.26 19.83 2.84
C ILE A 585 8.23 19.05 1.98
N TYR A 586 6.97 19.51 1.98
CA TYR A 586 5.96 18.96 1.08
C TYR A 586 6.42 19.09 -0.37
N ASP A 587 6.44 17.98 -1.11
CA ASP A 587 6.93 17.92 -2.50
C ASP A 587 8.42 18.30 -2.68
N GLY A 588 9.24 18.11 -1.64
CA GLY A 588 10.63 18.57 -1.62
C GLY A 588 11.58 17.85 -2.57
N LEU A 589 11.27 16.63 -3.03
CA LEU A 589 12.14 15.92 -3.98
C LEU A 589 12.16 16.66 -5.32
N ASP A 590 10.99 16.90 -5.92
CA ASP A 590 10.89 17.56 -7.22
C ASP A 590 11.16 19.06 -7.15
N THR A 591 10.87 19.69 -5.99
CA THR A 591 11.17 21.10 -5.77
C THR A 591 12.67 21.40 -5.64
N LEU A 592 13.45 20.53 -4.98
CA LEU A 592 14.88 20.77 -4.73
C LEU A 592 15.80 20.26 -5.87
N ARG A 593 15.35 19.30 -6.69
CA ARG A 593 16.10 18.85 -7.89
C ARG A 593 16.64 19.99 -8.77
N PRO A 594 15.83 20.98 -9.21
CA PRO A 594 16.33 22.07 -10.05
C PRO A 594 17.29 23.00 -9.28
N VAL A 595 17.07 23.20 -7.97
CA VAL A 595 18.01 23.94 -7.12
C VAL A 595 19.36 23.23 -7.08
N VAL A 596 19.39 21.92 -6.89
CA VAL A 596 20.63 21.13 -6.86
C VAL A 596 21.31 21.10 -8.22
N ALA A 597 20.56 20.93 -9.31
CA ALA A 597 21.12 20.94 -10.66
C ALA A 597 21.78 22.28 -11.01
N ARG A 598 21.23 23.38 -10.48
CA ARG A 598 21.76 24.74 -10.65
C ARG A 598 23.00 24.99 -9.80
N PHE A 599 22.90 24.86 -8.48
CA PHE A 599 23.94 25.26 -7.52
C PHE A 599 25.00 24.18 -7.24
N GLY A 600 24.79 22.93 -7.66
CA GLY A 600 25.77 21.85 -7.51
C GLY A 600 26.24 21.67 -6.05
N LEU A 601 27.55 21.81 -5.82
CA LEU A 601 28.16 21.67 -4.49
C LEU A 601 27.63 22.69 -3.46
N ASP A 602 27.25 23.90 -3.90
CA ASP A 602 26.77 24.94 -3.00
C ASP A 602 25.40 24.60 -2.38
N ALA A 603 24.66 23.66 -2.97
CA ALA A 603 23.43 23.12 -2.40
C ALA A 603 23.68 22.05 -1.32
N LEU A 604 24.89 21.47 -1.21
CA LEU A 604 25.16 20.38 -0.27
C LEU A 604 24.86 20.75 1.20
N PRO A 605 25.23 21.94 1.72
CA PRO A 605 24.88 22.34 3.08
C PRO A 605 23.37 22.35 3.35
N LEU A 606 22.57 22.81 2.38
CA LEU A 606 21.10 22.77 2.44
C LEU A 606 20.61 21.32 2.51
N LEU A 607 21.11 20.43 1.66
CA LEU A 607 20.69 19.04 1.63
C LEU A 607 21.09 18.28 2.90
N LEU A 608 22.28 18.52 3.45
CA LEU A 608 22.73 17.93 4.71
C LEU A 608 21.86 18.36 5.91
N ARG A 609 21.17 19.50 5.83
CA ARG A 609 20.15 19.91 6.82
C ARG A 609 18.78 19.29 6.52
N ALA A 610 18.31 19.38 5.27
CA ALA A 610 16.95 19.02 4.89
C ALA A 610 16.72 17.50 4.78
N VAL A 611 17.62 16.78 4.10
CA VAL A 611 17.46 15.35 3.78
C VAL A 611 17.33 14.48 5.04
N PRO A 612 18.14 14.66 6.11
CA PRO A 612 18.00 13.85 7.32
C PRO A 612 16.66 14.00 8.05
N ARG A 613 15.85 15.04 7.78
CA ARG A 613 14.51 15.19 8.35
C ARG A 613 13.53 14.17 7.77
N GLN A 614 13.66 13.86 6.48
CA GLN A 614 12.80 12.94 5.74
C GLN A 614 13.60 12.06 4.76
N PRO A 615 14.50 11.19 5.26
CA PRO A 615 15.46 10.49 4.41
C PRO A 615 14.77 9.49 3.46
N GLY A 616 13.60 8.95 3.84
CA GLY A 616 12.86 8.00 2.99
C GLY A 616 12.37 8.56 1.65
N SER A 617 12.15 9.87 1.53
CA SER A 617 11.76 10.51 0.26
C SER A 617 12.87 11.36 -0.35
N LEU A 618 13.77 11.93 0.45
CA LEU A 618 14.74 12.92 -0.01
C LEU A 618 16.17 12.37 -0.19
N ALA A 619 16.49 11.16 0.29
CA ALA A 619 17.82 10.57 0.11
C ALA A 619 18.30 10.52 -1.35
N PRO A 620 17.44 10.36 -2.38
CA PRO A 620 17.88 10.44 -3.78
C PRO A 620 18.59 11.75 -4.16
N LEU A 621 18.32 12.87 -3.47
CA LEU A 621 19.00 14.15 -3.71
C LEU A 621 20.51 14.09 -3.41
N LEU A 622 20.95 13.13 -2.57
CA LEU A 622 22.36 12.96 -2.22
C LEU A 622 23.12 12.01 -3.16
N LEU A 623 22.45 11.38 -4.14
CA LEU A 623 23.08 10.42 -5.06
C LEU A 623 24.31 10.97 -5.80
N PRO A 624 24.31 12.22 -6.31
CA PRO A 624 25.46 12.78 -7.02
C PRO A 624 26.64 13.20 -6.11
N PHE A 625 26.41 13.33 -4.79
CA PHE A 625 27.39 13.94 -3.89
C PHE A 625 28.35 12.90 -3.30
N VAL A 626 29.64 13.22 -3.36
CA VAL A 626 30.74 12.44 -2.80
C VAL A 626 31.33 13.22 -1.65
N ASP A 627 30.90 12.90 -0.43
CA ASP A 627 31.29 13.59 0.81
C ASP A 627 31.26 12.63 2.00
N VAL A 628 32.11 12.90 3.01
CA VAL A 628 32.23 12.06 4.22
C VAL A 628 30.92 12.03 5.04
N SER A 629 30.19 13.13 5.11
CA SER A 629 28.91 13.22 5.84
C SER A 629 27.84 12.45 5.09
N VAL A 630 27.83 12.52 3.76
CA VAL A 630 26.94 11.72 2.91
C VAL A 630 27.22 10.22 3.09
N ALA A 631 28.49 9.80 3.06
CA ALA A 631 28.87 8.40 3.27
C ALA A 631 28.41 7.86 4.63
N ARG A 632 28.59 8.65 5.70
CA ARG A 632 28.12 8.32 7.06
C ARG A 632 26.61 8.23 7.14
N HIS A 633 25.89 9.14 6.49
CA HIS A 633 24.44 9.07 6.39
C HIS A 633 24.00 7.80 5.65
N MET A 634 24.58 7.50 4.49
CA MET A 634 24.28 6.30 3.70
C MET A 634 24.56 5.02 4.48
N ALA A 635 25.70 4.92 5.18
CA ALA A 635 26.05 3.77 6.00
C ALA A 635 25.06 3.59 7.18
N SER A 636 24.74 4.67 7.89
CA SER A 636 23.78 4.65 9.00
C SER A 636 22.37 4.27 8.54
N TRP A 637 21.93 4.85 7.41
CA TRP A 637 20.61 4.63 6.84
C TRP A 637 20.47 3.23 6.24
N ALA A 638 21.50 2.70 5.59
CA ALA A 638 21.52 1.31 5.11
C ALA A 638 21.30 0.30 6.25
N LEU A 639 21.91 0.55 7.42
CA LEU A 639 21.77 -0.31 8.59
C LEU A 639 20.41 -0.16 9.29
N ARG A 640 19.89 1.07 9.41
CA ARG A 640 18.76 1.38 10.32
C ARG A 640 17.42 1.58 9.62
N LEU A 641 17.39 1.96 8.35
CA LEU A 641 16.17 2.44 7.66
C LEU A 641 15.89 1.63 6.39
N LYS A 642 14.82 0.83 6.40
CA LYS A 642 14.40 0.02 5.24
C LYS A 642 14.11 0.87 4.00
N SER A 643 13.49 2.05 4.17
CA SER A 643 13.10 2.94 3.06
C SER A 643 14.26 3.53 2.26
N THR A 644 15.46 3.58 2.84
CA THR A 644 16.66 4.17 2.21
C THR A 644 17.70 3.14 1.81
N ALA A 645 17.47 1.86 2.09
CA ALA A 645 18.43 0.80 1.82
C ALA A 645 18.78 0.70 0.34
N SER A 646 17.79 0.82 -0.55
CA SER A 646 17.99 0.83 -2.01
C SER A 646 18.83 2.03 -2.45
N THR A 647 18.52 3.23 -1.96
CA THR A 647 19.26 4.46 -2.27
C THR A 647 20.71 4.40 -1.79
N ALA A 648 20.94 3.92 -0.57
CA ALA A 648 22.29 3.74 -0.03
C ALA A 648 23.09 2.71 -0.84
N ARG A 649 22.47 1.58 -1.23
CA ARG A 649 23.11 0.59 -2.11
C ARG A 649 23.44 1.18 -3.49
N SER A 650 22.56 1.98 -4.07
CA SER A 650 22.84 2.71 -5.32
C SER A 650 24.00 3.69 -5.17
N TRP A 651 24.07 4.42 -4.05
CA TRP A 651 25.18 5.32 -3.75
C TRP A 651 26.51 4.56 -3.60
N PHE A 652 26.53 3.45 -2.86
CA PHE A 652 27.73 2.59 -2.75
C PHE A 652 28.13 1.95 -4.08
N ARG A 653 27.17 1.55 -4.92
CA ARG A 653 27.43 1.06 -6.28
C ARG A 653 28.08 2.15 -7.15
N ARG A 654 27.66 3.40 -7.00
CA ARG A 654 28.21 4.54 -7.75
C ARG A 654 29.60 4.96 -7.28
N HIS A 655 29.81 5.03 -5.96
CA HIS A 655 30.98 5.70 -5.36
C HIS A 655 31.99 4.77 -4.66
N GLY A 656 31.88 3.45 -4.86
CA GLY A 656 32.53 2.37 -4.11
C GLY A 656 33.86 2.69 -3.42
N GLY A 657 34.92 2.99 -4.20
CA GLY A 657 36.25 3.26 -3.64
C GLY A 657 36.32 4.49 -2.74
N ALA A 658 35.67 5.60 -3.14
CA ALA A 658 35.59 6.83 -2.34
C ALA A 658 34.77 6.59 -1.06
N ALA A 659 33.64 5.89 -1.19
CA ALA A 659 32.81 5.48 -0.06
C ALA A 659 33.58 4.65 0.97
N ALA A 660 34.38 3.67 0.51
CA ALA A 660 35.21 2.87 1.38
C ALA A 660 36.26 3.74 2.10
N ALA A 661 36.94 4.62 1.37
CA ALA A 661 37.94 5.52 1.96
C ALA A 661 37.35 6.43 3.05
N PHE A 662 36.09 6.87 2.92
CA PHE A 662 35.42 7.69 3.93
C PHE A 662 35.03 6.91 5.19
N LEU A 663 34.74 5.62 5.06
CA LEU A 663 34.18 4.79 6.14
C LEU A 663 35.23 3.98 6.90
N VAL A 664 36.43 3.75 6.34
CA VAL A 664 37.51 3.03 7.03
C VAL A 664 37.82 3.60 8.41
N PRO A 665 37.99 4.92 8.61
CA PRO A 665 38.28 5.48 9.94
C PRO A 665 37.20 5.16 10.98
N ASP A 666 35.92 5.19 10.57
CA ASP A 666 34.80 4.88 11.46
C ASP A 666 34.74 3.36 11.75
N ALA A 667 35.08 2.50 10.78
CA ALA A 667 35.06 1.03 10.91
C ALA A 667 36.16 0.49 11.84
N VAL A 668 37.34 1.11 11.87
CA VAL A 668 38.45 0.71 12.77
C VAL A 668 38.44 1.49 14.09
N GLY A 669 37.56 2.48 14.22
CA GLY A 669 37.45 3.34 15.39
C GLY A 669 36.84 2.67 16.63
N LYS A 670 36.43 3.50 17.60
CA LYS A 670 35.84 3.02 18.86
C LYS A 670 34.53 2.26 18.61
N ALA A 671 34.29 1.22 19.41
CA ALA A 671 33.03 0.47 19.35
C ALA A 671 31.81 1.41 19.54
N GLY A 672 30.81 1.27 18.66
CA GLY A 672 29.65 2.16 18.64
C GLY A 672 28.72 1.89 17.45
N SER A 673 27.68 2.72 17.30
CA SER A 673 26.77 2.67 16.14
C SER A 673 27.45 3.07 14.84
N ALA A 674 28.33 4.07 14.87
CA ALA A 674 29.10 4.52 13.70
C ALA A 674 30.02 3.41 13.17
N ARG A 675 30.76 2.74 14.06
CA ARG A 675 31.61 1.60 13.71
C ARG A 675 30.82 0.47 13.05
N ARG A 676 29.71 0.05 13.67
CA ARG A 676 28.85 -1.00 13.10
C ARG A 676 28.28 -0.64 11.73
N ALA A 677 27.86 0.61 11.54
CA ALA A 677 27.35 1.09 10.26
C ALA A 677 28.46 1.09 9.19
N ALA A 678 29.66 1.53 9.54
CA ALA A 678 30.81 1.55 8.65
C ALA A 678 31.28 0.14 8.30
N GLU A 679 31.40 -0.78 9.26
CA GLU A 679 31.75 -2.19 9.03
C GLU A 679 30.79 -2.86 8.03
N GLN A 680 29.48 -2.72 8.27
CA GLN A 680 28.45 -3.27 7.37
C GLN A 680 28.47 -2.64 5.98
N ALA A 681 28.72 -1.33 5.90
CA ALA A 681 28.87 -0.64 4.63
C ALA A 681 30.14 -1.08 3.87
N LEU A 682 31.26 -1.32 4.55
CA LEU A 682 32.48 -1.85 3.93
C LEU A 682 32.28 -3.27 3.39
N VAL A 683 31.56 -4.13 4.13
CA VAL A 683 31.18 -5.47 3.64
C VAL A 683 30.31 -5.37 2.38
N LEU A 684 29.31 -4.46 2.38
CA LEU A 684 28.47 -4.21 1.22
C LEU A 684 29.26 -3.63 0.02
N ILE A 685 30.22 -2.74 0.26
CA ILE A 685 31.10 -2.22 -0.81
C ILE A 685 31.98 -3.35 -1.36
N ALA A 686 32.51 -4.22 -0.51
CA ALA A 686 33.29 -5.38 -0.92
C ALA A 686 32.48 -6.37 -1.77
N SER A 687 31.18 -6.58 -1.47
CA SER A 687 30.31 -7.43 -2.29
C SER A 687 29.97 -6.79 -3.64
N LEU A 688 29.90 -5.46 -3.73
CA LEU A 688 29.57 -4.73 -4.96
C LEU A 688 30.78 -4.51 -5.88
N HIS A 689 31.96 -4.24 -5.31
CA HIS A 689 33.16 -3.77 -6.03
C HIS A 689 34.39 -4.66 -5.82
N GLY A 690 34.22 -5.81 -5.17
CA GLY A 690 35.29 -6.72 -4.79
C GLY A 690 36.02 -6.30 -3.50
N PRO A 691 36.54 -7.26 -2.71
CA PRO A 691 37.21 -6.99 -1.43
C PRO A 691 38.49 -6.16 -1.59
N ASP A 692 39.15 -6.23 -2.76
CA ASP A 692 40.38 -5.47 -3.02
C ASP A 692 40.16 -3.95 -3.07
N THR A 693 38.96 -3.50 -3.45
CA THR A 693 38.58 -2.08 -3.43
C THR A 693 38.62 -1.54 -2.00
N VAL A 694 38.09 -2.31 -1.05
CA VAL A 694 38.07 -1.96 0.37
C VAL A 694 39.45 -2.07 1.00
N ARG A 695 40.23 -3.10 0.65
CA ARG A 695 41.63 -3.25 1.11
C ARG A 695 42.52 -2.09 0.65
N LYS A 696 42.40 -1.67 -0.62
CA LYS A 696 43.13 -0.51 -1.16
C LYS A 696 42.78 0.77 -0.41
N ALA A 697 41.50 0.98 -0.12
CA ALA A 697 41.03 2.12 0.67
C ALA A 697 41.51 2.07 2.13
N ALA A 698 41.65 0.87 2.73
CA ALA A 698 42.17 0.73 4.08
C ALA A 698 43.69 0.98 4.16
N ALA A 699 44.43 0.56 3.13
CA ALA A 699 45.89 0.73 3.06
C ALA A 699 46.34 2.20 3.07
N THR A 700 45.51 3.15 2.61
CA THR A 700 45.83 4.58 2.64
C THR A 700 45.91 5.14 4.07
N TYR A 701 45.30 4.46 5.04
CA TYR A 701 45.32 4.83 6.46
C TYR A 701 46.38 4.06 7.28
N GLY A 702 47.22 3.26 6.61
CA GLY A 702 48.32 2.51 7.23
C GLY A 702 48.01 1.03 7.48
N GLU A 703 49.06 0.28 7.83
CA GLU A 703 49.05 -1.19 7.97
C GLU A 703 48.05 -1.68 9.02
N GLN A 704 47.95 -0.99 10.17
CA GLN A 704 47.01 -1.36 11.24
C GLN A 704 45.53 -1.25 10.80
N ALA A 705 45.19 -0.27 9.96
CA ALA A 705 43.84 -0.12 9.42
C ALA A 705 43.56 -1.19 8.36
N ALA A 706 44.55 -1.50 7.51
CA ALA A 706 44.46 -2.57 6.51
C ALA A 706 44.26 -3.95 7.16
N ASP A 707 44.98 -4.26 8.24
CA ASP A 707 44.85 -5.52 8.98
C ASP A 707 43.48 -5.65 9.65
N ALA A 708 43.01 -4.59 10.32
CA ALA A 708 41.72 -4.58 10.99
C ALA A 708 40.55 -4.78 10.00
N VAL A 709 40.62 -4.14 8.83
CA VAL A 709 39.65 -4.32 7.74
C VAL A 709 39.83 -5.70 7.07
N GLY A 710 41.05 -6.23 6.99
CA GLY A 710 41.33 -7.58 6.52
C GLY A 710 40.63 -8.65 7.37
N VAL A 711 40.67 -8.51 8.70
CA VAL A 711 39.94 -9.38 9.64
C VAL A 711 38.42 -9.26 9.44
N LEU A 712 37.90 -8.04 9.25
CA LEU A 712 36.48 -7.82 8.98
C LEU A 712 36.02 -8.57 7.71
N LEU A 713 36.82 -8.54 6.66
CA LEU A 713 36.51 -9.21 5.38
C LEU A 713 36.76 -10.73 5.40
N ALA A 714 37.34 -11.29 6.46
CA ALA A 714 37.64 -12.71 6.61
C ALA A 714 36.55 -13.51 7.36
N VAL A 715 35.53 -12.83 7.91
CA VAL A 715 34.40 -13.48 8.61
C VAL A 715 33.53 -14.25 7.61
N ASP A 716 33.02 -15.43 8.00
CA ASP A 716 32.14 -16.26 7.18
C ASP A 716 30.95 -15.42 6.67
N PRO A 717 30.72 -15.33 5.34
CA PRO A 717 29.57 -14.63 4.76
C PRO A 717 28.22 -15.07 5.33
N LEU A 718 28.08 -16.34 5.75
CA LEU A 718 26.86 -16.85 6.39
C LEU A 718 26.64 -16.23 7.77
N GLU A 719 27.70 -15.98 8.54
CA GLU A 719 27.61 -15.32 9.85
C GLU A 719 27.42 -13.81 9.73
N LEU A 720 28.09 -13.19 8.75
CA LEU A 720 27.96 -11.75 8.45
C LEU A 720 26.52 -11.37 8.04
N ALA A 721 25.85 -12.25 7.29
CA ALA A 721 24.49 -12.02 6.80
C ALA A 721 23.40 -12.23 7.86
N LEU A 722 23.75 -12.67 9.09
CA LEU A 722 22.76 -12.91 10.14
C LEU A 722 22.15 -11.61 10.66
N PRO A 723 20.81 -11.49 10.75
CA PRO A 723 20.17 -10.36 11.39
C PRO A 723 20.48 -10.30 12.90
N SER A 724 20.14 -9.18 13.54
CA SER A 724 20.22 -9.05 14.99
C SER A 724 19.27 -10.01 15.71
N THR A 725 18.13 -10.32 15.09
CA THR A 725 17.12 -11.26 15.56
C THR A 725 16.70 -12.13 14.38
N VAL A 726 16.80 -13.45 14.55
CA VAL A 726 16.37 -14.41 13.52
C VAL A 726 14.84 -14.40 13.44
N PRO A 727 14.24 -14.35 12.23
CA PRO A 727 12.79 -14.38 12.07
C PRO A 727 12.19 -15.65 12.67
N GLN A 728 11.08 -15.51 13.38
CA GLN A 728 10.24 -16.64 13.79
C GLN A 728 9.31 -16.99 12.64
N LEU A 729 9.26 -18.28 12.27
CA LEU A 729 8.39 -18.73 11.19
C LEU A 729 6.91 -18.64 11.62
N PRO A 730 6.03 -18.10 10.77
CA PRO A 730 4.60 -18.04 11.06
C PRO A 730 3.97 -19.43 11.00
N GLY A 731 2.86 -19.63 11.71
CA GLY A 731 2.18 -20.93 11.79
C GLY A 731 1.68 -21.49 10.44
N TRP A 732 1.49 -20.64 9.42
CA TRP A 732 1.12 -21.06 8.07
C TRP A 732 2.31 -21.54 7.23
N ALA A 733 3.55 -21.25 7.63
CA ALA A 733 4.78 -21.65 6.94
C ALA A 733 5.44 -22.83 7.68
N GLN A 734 4.73 -23.95 7.76
CA GLN A 734 5.25 -25.19 8.37
C GLN A 734 5.61 -26.21 7.29
N PRO A 735 6.71 -26.96 7.43
CA PRO A 735 7.11 -27.97 6.44
C PRO A 735 6.01 -28.97 6.07
N LEU A 736 5.21 -29.42 7.06
CA LEU A 736 4.11 -30.37 6.86
C LEU A 736 2.97 -29.85 5.97
N LEU A 737 2.88 -28.53 5.76
CA LEU A 737 1.87 -27.89 4.91
C LEU A 737 2.33 -27.71 3.45
N LEU A 738 3.57 -28.09 3.15
CA LEU A 738 4.26 -27.82 1.90
C LEU A 738 4.69 -29.13 1.22
N PRO A 739 4.82 -29.15 -0.12
CA PRO A 739 5.39 -30.29 -0.84
C PRO A 739 6.79 -30.65 -0.32
N GLN A 740 7.11 -31.93 -0.28
CA GLN A 740 8.47 -32.37 0.07
C GLN A 740 9.47 -31.91 -1.01
N ILE A 741 10.62 -31.38 -0.57
CA ILE A 741 11.70 -30.98 -1.48
C ILE A 741 12.56 -32.20 -1.78
N ALA A 742 12.59 -32.64 -3.05
CA ALA A 742 13.45 -33.73 -3.49
C ALA A 742 14.93 -33.33 -3.42
N ALA A 743 15.73 -34.15 -2.75
CA ALA A 743 17.18 -33.97 -2.65
C ALA A 743 17.88 -34.67 -3.83
N ARG A 744 18.93 -34.05 -4.38
CA ARG A 744 19.73 -34.66 -5.46
C ARG A 744 20.48 -35.92 -5.02
N ALA A 745 20.73 -36.06 -3.72
CA ALA A 745 21.32 -37.25 -3.11
C ALA A 745 20.33 -38.43 -2.99
N GLY A 746 19.05 -38.23 -3.36
CA GLY A 746 17.98 -39.21 -3.26
C GLY A 746 17.16 -39.08 -1.96
N GLY A 747 15.84 -39.24 -2.06
CA GLY A 747 14.91 -38.99 -0.95
C GLY A 747 14.45 -37.52 -0.87
N ALA A 748 13.74 -37.17 0.20
CA ALA A 748 13.29 -35.81 0.48
C ALA A 748 14.18 -35.12 1.53
N LEU A 749 14.24 -33.79 1.55
CA LEU A 749 14.89 -33.07 2.64
C LEU A 749 14.16 -33.35 3.97
N PRO A 750 14.89 -33.66 5.07
CA PRO A 750 14.29 -33.80 6.39
C PRO A 750 13.55 -32.55 6.84
N GLU A 751 12.54 -32.70 7.70
CA GLU A 751 11.69 -31.60 8.17
C GLU A 751 12.50 -30.41 8.73
N ASP A 752 13.52 -30.69 9.55
CA ASP A 752 14.38 -29.66 10.13
C ASP A 752 15.19 -28.90 9.07
N SER A 753 15.60 -29.59 7.99
CA SER A 753 16.28 -28.94 6.86
C SER A 753 15.35 -28.01 6.09
N VAL A 754 14.08 -28.40 5.93
CA VAL A 754 13.04 -27.55 5.32
C VAL A 754 12.76 -26.33 6.22
N ARG A 755 12.76 -26.50 7.54
CA ARG A 755 12.61 -25.39 8.50
C ARG A 755 13.77 -24.40 8.40
N HIS A 756 15.01 -24.89 8.22
CA HIS A 756 16.16 -24.03 7.95
C HIS A 756 16.04 -23.30 6.61
N ALA A 757 15.58 -23.98 5.55
CA ALA A 757 15.32 -23.35 4.24
C ALA A 757 14.29 -22.21 4.34
N LEU A 758 13.17 -22.43 5.02
CA LEU A 758 12.17 -21.40 5.28
C LEU A 758 12.75 -20.21 6.07
N THR A 759 13.63 -20.47 7.03
CA THR A 759 14.31 -19.42 7.80
C THR A 759 15.24 -18.59 6.90
N MET A 760 15.99 -19.23 5.99
CA MET A 760 16.82 -18.52 5.01
C MET A 760 16.00 -17.64 4.06
N LEU A 761 14.85 -18.14 3.59
CA LEU A 761 13.91 -17.37 2.79
C LEU A 761 13.34 -16.17 3.56
N ALA A 762 12.97 -16.37 4.83
CA ALA A 762 12.46 -15.30 5.70
C ALA A 762 13.53 -14.23 6.07
N MET A 763 14.81 -14.59 6.05
CA MET A 763 15.93 -13.65 6.22
C MET A 763 16.26 -12.86 4.94
N SER A 764 15.89 -13.41 3.77
CA SER A 764 16.22 -12.83 2.47
C SER A 764 15.35 -11.61 2.15
N ARG A 765 15.91 -10.67 1.38
CA ARG A 765 15.21 -9.46 0.91
C ARG A 765 15.35 -9.33 -0.61
N PRO A 766 14.45 -8.59 -1.29
CA PRO A 766 14.58 -8.35 -2.74
C PRO A 766 15.97 -7.80 -3.09
N GLY A 767 16.69 -8.49 -3.98
CA GLY A 767 18.05 -8.14 -4.38
C GLY A 767 19.14 -8.35 -3.32
N ASP A 768 18.84 -9.04 -2.22
CA ASP A 768 19.75 -9.37 -1.12
C ASP A 768 19.41 -10.74 -0.51
N PRO A 769 19.60 -11.84 -1.27
CA PRO A 769 19.34 -13.19 -0.78
C PRO A 769 20.33 -13.60 0.30
N TYR A 770 19.88 -14.39 1.28
CA TYR A 770 20.76 -14.97 2.28
C TYR A 770 21.75 -15.94 1.60
N PRO A 771 23.07 -15.84 1.85
CA PRO A 771 24.07 -16.62 1.10
C PRO A 771 23.92 -18.15 1.20
N GLY A 772 23.28 -18.64 2.27
CA GLY A 772 23.01 -20.07 2.45
C GLY A 772 22.03 -20.67 1.44
N LEU A 773 21.26 -19.85 0.72
CA LEU A 773 20.34 -20.33 -0.31
C LEU A 773 21.04 -20.99 -1.49
N THR A 774 22.30 -20.63 -1.79
CA THR A 774 23.07 -21.29 -2.86
C THR A 774 23.29 -22.77 -2.55
N ALA A 775 23.57 -23.11 -1.29
CA ALA A 775 23.73 -24.50 -0.89
C ALA A 775 22.41 -25.29 -0.94
N LEU A 776 21.26 -24.61 -0.78
CA LEU A 776 19.94 -25.22 -0.98
C LEU A 776 19.71 -25.53 -2.46
N THR A 777 20.00 -24.59 -3.36
CA THR A 777 19.84 -24.79 -4.82
C THR A 777 20.76 -25.87 -5.36
N ASP A 778 21.95 -26.03 -4.78
CA ASP A 778 22.90 -27.07 -5.16
C ASP A 778 22.47 -28.47 -4.67
N ALA A 779 21.82 -28.56 -3.51
CA ALA A 779 21.46 -29.83 -2.88
C ALA A 779 20.08 -30.39 -3.33
N ALA A 780 19.19 -29.54 -3.85
CA ALA A 780 17.81 -29.91 -4.21
C ALA A 780 17.55 -29.86 -5.73
N GLU A 781 16.49 -30.54 -6.17
CA GLU A 781 16.02 -30.47 -7.55
C GLU A 781 15.29 -29.14 -7.84
N ALA A 782 15.63 -28.48 -8.95
CA ALA A 782 15.09 -27.16 -9.28
C ALA A 782 13.56 -27.15 -9.43
N GLY A 783 12.97 -28.18 -10.06
CA GLY A 783 11.51 -28.30 -10.18
C GLY A 783 10.81 -28.49 -8.84
N ALA A 784 11.42 -29.24 -7.91
CA ALA A 784 10.87 -29.43 -6.57
C ALA A 784 10.93 -28.13 -5.74
N LEU A 785 12.00 -27.34 -5.89
CA LEU A 785 12.11 -26.01 -5.27
C LEU A 785 11.04 -25.05 -5.81
N ALA A 786 10.78 -25.04 -7.12
CA ALA A 786 9.76 -24.20 -7.74
C ALA A 786 8.35 -24.54 -7.25
N GLU A 787 7.99 -25.82 -7.17
CA GLU A 787 6.70 -26.26 -6.61
C GLU A 787 6.58 -25.96 -5.10
N PHE A 788 7.68 -26.11 -4.36
CA PHE A 788 7.73 -25.77 -2.93
C PHE A 788 7.44 -24.29 -2.69
N VAL A 789 8.13 -23.37 -3.38
CA VAL A 789 7.89 -21.93 -3.20
C VAL A 789 6.55 -21.47 -3.75
N TRP A 790 6.02 -22.14 -4.79
CA TRP A 790 4.65 -21.90 -5.25
C TRP A 790 3.61 -22.25 -4.18
N ALA A 791 3.74 -23.43 -3.55
CA ALA A 791 2.87 -23.83 -2.46
C ALA A 791 3.01 -22.89 -1.24
N LEU A 792 4.23 -22.46 -0.91
CA LEU A 792 4.48 -21.49 0.15
C LEU A 792 3.78 -20.14 -0.12
N PHE A 793 3.85 -19.66 -1.36
CA PHE A 793 3.14 -18.45 -1.80
C PHE A 793 1.61 -18.61 -1.68
N GLU A 794 1.05 -19.76 -2.09
CA GLU A 794 -0.38 -20.05 -1.92
C GLU A 794 -0.78 -20.08 -0.44
N ARG A 795 0.03 -20.67 0.45
CA ARG A 795 -0.22 -20.64 1.91
C ARG A 795 -0.19 -19.23 2.47
N TRP A 796 0.76 -18.40 2.04
CA TRP A 796 0.78 -16.98 2.39
C TRP A 796 -0.49 -16.27 1.88
N ARG A 797 -0.97 -16.61 0.67
CA ARG A 797 -2.21 -16.06 0.11
C ARG A 797 -3.45 -16.42 0.91
N GLU A 798 -3.55 -17.67 1.31
CA GLU A 798 -4.62 -18.20 2.16
C GLU A 798 -4.62 -17.57 3.55
N ALA A 799 -3.43 -17.28 4.09
CA ALA A 799 -3.25 -16.54 5.34
C ALA A 799 -3.58 -15.03 5.23
N ASP A 800 -4.25 -14.60 4.15
CA ASP A 800 -4.59 -13.20 3.85
C ASP A 800 -3.40 -12.29 3.54
N GLN A 801 -2.29 -12.90 3.09
CA GLN A 801 -1.11 -12.22 2.56
C GLN A 801 -0.52 -11.20 3.56
N PRO A 802 -0.23 -11.61 4.81
CA PRO A 802 0.17 -10.67 5.85
C PRO A 802 1.47 -9.96 5.45
N ALA A 803 1.50 -8.64 5.65
CA ALA A 803 2.51 -7.76 5.05
C ALA A 803 3.92 -7.95 5.64
N LYS A 804 4.03 -8.45 6.89
CA LYS A 804 5.32 -8.74 7.53
C LYS A 804 6.01 -9.93 6.87
N GLU A 805 5.23 -10.80 6.23
CA GLU A 805 5.68 -12.05 5.64
C GLU A 805 5.65 -12.04 4.10
N ALA A 806 5.71 -10.86 3.49
CA ALA A 806 5.83 -10.69 2.03
C ALA A 806 7.04 -11.43 1.41
N TRP A 807 8.00 -11.89 2.23
CA TRP A 807 9.11 -12.74 1.80
C TRP A 807 8.65 -14.01 1.08
N ALA A 808 7.43 -14.52 1.31
CA ALA A 808 6.89 -15.65 0.55
C ALA A 808 6.61 -15.33 -0.93
N LEU A 809 6.22 -14.08 -1.25
CA LEU A 809 6.14 -13.62 -2.64
C LEU A 809 7.54 -13.52 -3.25
N HIS A 810 8.49 -12.94 -2.52
CA HIS A 810 9.87 -12.77 -3.00
C HIS A 810 10.62 -14.09 -3.17
N ALA A 811 10.28 -15.13 -2.40
CA ALA A 811 10.83 -16.47 -2.57
C ALA A 811 10.58 -17.06 -3.97
N LEU A 812 9.50 -16.65 -4.64
CA LEU A 812 9.24 -17.00 -6.04
C LEU A 812 10.31 -16.45 -6.99
N GLY A 813 10.88 -15.27 -6.69
CA GLY A 813 11.93 -14.65 -7.49
C GLY A 813 13.26 -15.41 -7.39
N LEU A 814 13.52 -15.97 -6.20
CA LEU A 814 14.77 -16.64 -5.87
C LEU A 814 14.83 -18.10 -6.36
N LEU A 815 13.70 -18.82 -6.30
CA LEU A 815 13.63 -20.27 -6.53
C LEU A 815 12.59 -20.69 -7.58
N GLY A 816 11.87 -19.74 -8.20
CA GLY A 816 10.85 -20.02 -9.20
C GLY A 816 11.41 -20.23 -10.61
N ASP A 817 10.58 -20.78 -11.49
CA ASP A 817 10.89 -21.07 -12.89
C ASP A 817 9.86 -20.45 -13.86
N ASP A 818 9.94 -20.80 -15.15
CA ASP A 818 8.98 -20.35 -16.17
C ASP A 818 7.54 -20.81 -15.88
N GLY A 819 7.36 -21.94 -15.18
CA GLY A 819 6.07 -22.41 -14.68
C GLY A 819 5.50 -21.45 -13.62
N THR A 820 6.34 -20.99 -12.70
CA THR A 820 6.01 -19.96 -11.71
C THR A 820 5.63 -18.63 -12.38
N VAL A 821 6.38 -18.17 -13.40
CA VAL A 821 6.04 -16.96 -14.19
C VAL A 821 4.62 -17.03 -14.76
N ARG A 822 4.29 -18.16 -15.41
CA ARG A 822 2.99 -18.37 -16.06
C ARG A 822 1.83 -18.40 -15.07
N ARG A 823 2.06 -18.94 -13.86
CA ARG A 823 1.07 -18.99 -12.77
C ARG A 823 0.93 -17.66 -12.02
N LEU A 824 2.02 -16.92 -11.83
CA LEU A 824 2.04 -15.65 -11.09
C LEU A 824 1.47 -14.48 -11.92
N THR A 825 1.70 -14.46 -13.24
CA THR A 825 1.28 -13.35 -14.11
C THR A 825 -0.24 -13.04 -14.02
N PRO A 826 -1.16 -14.02 -14.07
CA PRO A 826 -2.59 -13.75 -13.87
C PRO A 826 -2.90 -13.15 -12.49
N VAL A 827 -2.20 -13.60 -11.43
CA VAL A 827 -2.39 -13.10 -10.06
C VAL A 827 -1.97 -11.62 -9.97
N ILE A 828 -0.82 -11.26 -10.53
CA ILE A 828 -0.34 -9.87 -10.59
C ILE A 828 -1.37 -8.96 -11.30
N ARG A 829 -1.99 -9.45 -12.37
CA ARG A 829 -3.00 -8.68 -13.13
C ARG A 829 -4.31 -8.50 -12.37
N ALA A 830 -4.67 -9.42 -11.48
CA ALA A 830 -5.89 -9.38 -10.69
C ALA A 830 -5.77 -8.46 -9.46
N TRP A 831 -4.61 -8.46 -8.79
CA TRP A 831 -4.38 -7.75 -7.53
C TRP A 831 -4.80 -6.27 -7.49
N PRO A 832 -4.57 -5.44 -8.52
CA PRO A 832 -5.08 -4.07 -8.51
C PRO A 832 -6.61 -3.98 -8.38
N GLY A 833 -7.36 -4.94 -8.93
CA GLY A 833 -8.81 -5.04 -8.76
C GLY A 833 -9.24 -5.54 -7.37
N GLU A 834 -8.30 -6.14 -6.63
CA GLU A 834 -8.47 -6.62 -5.25
C GLU A 834 -7.92 -5.62 -4.20
N ALA A 835 -7.68 -4.36 -4.59
CA ALA A 835 -7.04 -3.32 -3.77
C ALA A 835 -5.62 -3.67 -3.26
N ALA A 836 -4.90 -4.55 -3.95
CA ALA A 836 -3.56 -5.02 -3.60
C ALA A 836 -2.45 -4.44 -4.52
N HIS A 837 -2.53 -3.14 -4.83
CA HIS A 837 -1.61 -2.47 -5.78
C HIS A 837 -0.12 -2.65 -5.46
N HIS A 838 0.26 -2.53 -4.19
CA HIS A 838 1.67 -2.70 -3.76
C HIS A 838 2.20 -4.10 -4.07
N ARG A 839 1.38 -5.14 -3.85
CA ARG A 839 1.75 -6.53 -4.13
C ARG A 839 1.90 -6.77 -5.62
N ALA A 840 1.06 -6.13 -6.44
CA ALA A 840 1.20 -6.18 -7.88
C ALA A 840 2.53 -5.59 -8.35
N VAL A 841 2.97 -4.48 -7.74
CA VAL A 841 4.30 -3.91 -7.99
C VAL A 841 5.42 -4.86 -7.55
N GLU A 842 5.36 -5.41 -6.33
CA GLU A 842 6.34 -6.40 -5.85
C GLU A 842 6.37 -7.66 -6.71
N GLY A 843 5.23 -8.08 -7.27
CA GLY A 843 5.16 -9.19 -8.21
C GLY A 843 5.88 -8.91 -9.53
N LEU A 844 5.93 -7.66 -9.99
CA LEU A 844 6.76 -7.29 -11.16
C LEU A 844 8.24 -7.41 -10.84
N ASP A 845 8.65 -7.03 -9.62
CA ASP A 845 10.03 -7.21 -9.16
C ASP A 845 10.40 -8.69 -9.13
N VAL A 846 9.48 -9.56 -8.69
CA VAL A 846 9.66 -11.03 -8.73
C VAL A 846 9.85 -11.54 -10.16
N LEU A 847 9.05 -11.08 -11.13
CA LEU A 847 9.24 -11.47 -12.54
C LEU A 847 10.60 -11.00 -13.08
N ALA A 848 11.01 -9.78 -12.74
CA ALA A 848 12.32 -9.26 -13.13
C ALA A 848 13.47 -10.04 -12.48
N GLU A 849 13.30 -10.52 -11.25
CA GLU A 849 14.30 -11.31 -10.51
C GLU A 849 14.47 -12.73 -11.06
N ILE A 850 13.38 -13.39 -11.52
CA ILE A 850 13.46 -14.69 -12.23
C ILE A 850 14.29 -14.53 -13.52
N GLY A 851 14.12 -13.42 -14.24
CA GLY A 851 15.05 -12.98 -15.28
C GLY A 851 15.14 -13.84 -16.55
N THR A 852 14.27 -14.84 -16.74
CA THR A 852 14.21 -15.64 -17.97
C THR A 852 13.53 -14.87 -19.12
N ASP A 853 13.76 -15.28 -20.37
CA ASP A 853 13.09 -14.68 -21.54
C ASP A 853 11.56 -14.74 -21.41
N VAL A 854 11.02 -15.82 -20.84
CA VAL A 854 9.59 -15.95 -20.54
C VAL A 854 9.15 -14.94 -19.48
N ALA A 855 9.94 -14.70 -18.43
CA ALA A 855 9.66 -13.70 -17.42
C ALA A 855 9.64 -12.28 -18.01
N LEU A 856 10.63 -11.94 -18.84
CA LEU A 856 10.72 -10.65 -19.53
C LEU A 856 9.57 -10.43 -20.53
N LEU A 857 9.19 -11.47 -21.28
CA LEU A 857 8.04 -11.45 -22.18
C LEU A 857 6.73 -11.18 -21.42
N HIS A 858 6.53 -11.85 -20.29
CA HIS A 858 5.34 -11.67 -19.46
C HIS A 858 5.30 -10.28 -18.79
N LEU A 859 6.44 -9.78 -18.30
CA LEU A 859 6.60 -8.44 -17.75
C LEU A 859 6.30 -7.38 -18.82
N HIS A 860 6.81 -7.54 -20.03
CA HIS A 860 6.49 -6.67 -21.15
C HIS A 860 4.99 -6.70 -21.51
N GLY A 861 4.40 -7.91 -21.58
CA GLY A 861 2.97 -8.05 -21.83
C GLY A 861 2.09 -7.36 -20.76
N ILE A 862 2.56 -7.26 -19.51
CA ILE A 862 1.92 -6.46 -18.46
C ILE A 862 2.06 -4.96 -18.76
N ALA A 863 3.28 -4.50 -19.08
CA ALA A 863 3.58 -3.11 -19.42
C ALA A 863 2.74 -2.56 -20.59
N GLN A 864 2.30 -3.41 -21.52
CA GLN A 864 1.52 -2.99 -22.68
C GLN A 864 0.00 -3.04 -22.49
N ARG A 865 -0.51 -4.01 -21.70
CA ARG A 865 -1.93 -4.42 -21.78
C ARG A 865 -2.73 -4.20 -20.51
N VAL A 866 -2.08 -3.98 -19.38
CA VAL A 866 -2.82 -3.80 -18.12
C VAL A 866 -3.50 -2.43 -18.09
N LYS A 867 -4.79 -2.45 -17.70
CA LYS A 867 -5.64 -1.26 -17.61
C LYS A 867 -5.28 -0.33 -16.44
N PHE A 868 -4.62 -0.87 -15.41
CA PHE A 868 -4.23 -0.13 -14.21
C PHE A 868 -2.96 0.70 -14.44
N LYS A 869 -3.11 2.04 -14.50
CA LYS A 869 -2.02 2.99 -14.83
C LYS A 869 -0.76 2.81 -13.98
N GLY A 870 -0.89 2.71 -12.65
CA GLY A 870 0.26 2.58 -11.75
C GLY A 870 1.07 1.29 -11.96
N LEU A 871 0.38 0.16 -12.18
CA LEU A 871 1.05 -1.12 -12.47
C LEU A 871 1.71 -1.09 -13.86
N LYS A 872 1.05 -0.46 -14.84
CA LYS A 872 1.59 -0.28 -16.20
C LYS A 872 2.89 0.53 -16.18
N ALA A 873 2.87 1.70 -15.55
CA ALA A 873 4.04 2.57 -15.42
C ALA A 873 5.21 1.83 -14.75
N ARG A 874 4.95 1.13 -13.64
CA ARG A 874 5.99 0.39 -12.95
C ARG A 874 6.57 -0.77 -13.76
N ALA A 875 5.74 -1.47 -14.55
CA ALA A 875 6.24 -2.49 -15.47
C ALA A 875 7.08 -1.90 -16.61
N GLN A 876 6.71 -0.72 -17.12
CA GLN A 876 7.50 0.01 -18.12
C GLN A 876 8.86 0.45 -17.56
N GLU A 877 8.90 0.98 -16.33
CA GLU A 877 10.14 1.31 -15.63
C GLU A 877 11.05 0.08 -15.49
N LYS A 878 10.49 -1.07 -15.08
CA LYS A 878 11.26 -2.31 -14.93
C LYS A 878 11.86 -2.79 -16.25
N ILE A 879 11.09 -2.75 -17.34
CA ILE A 879 11.60 -3.05 -18.67
C ILE A 879 12.69 -2.07 -19.08
N ALA A 880 12.54 -0.78 -18.78
CA ALA A 880 13.56 0.23 -19.07
C ALA A 880 14.84 0.01 -18.22
N GLU A 881 14.72 -0.37 -16.95
CA GLU A 881 15.85 -0.73 -16.08
C GLU A 881 16.64 -1.92 -16.66
N VAL A 882 15.94 -2.99 -17.05
CA VAL A 882 16.54 -4.18 -17.67
C VAL A 882 17.18 -3.83 -19.03
N ALA A 883 16.49 -3.06 -19.86
CA ALA A 883 16.98 -2.66 -21.17
C ALA A 883 18.23 -1.76 -21.06
N ALA A 884 18.22 -0.79 -20.15
CA ALA A 884 19.38 0.07 -19.88
C ALA A 884 20.60 -0.74 -19.41
N GLY A 885 20.39 -1.76 -18.57
CA GLY A 885 21.45 -2.69 -18.16
C GLY A 885 22.08 -3.48 -19.33
N LEU A 886 21.34 -3.64 -20.43
CA LEU A 886 21.79 -4.30 -21.66
C LEU A 886 22.20 -3.31 -22.77
N GLY A 887 22.18 -2.00 -22.51
CA GLY A 887 22.47 -0.97 -23.51
C GLY A 887 21.40 -0.84 -24.61
N LEU A 888 20.15 -1.21 -24.31
CA LEU A 888 19.02 -1.21 -25.25
C LEU A 888 17.93 -0.23 -24.78
N SER A 889 17.14 0.28 -25.72
CA SER A 889 15.84 0.85 -25.38
C SER A 889 14.83 -0.25 -25.04
N GLY A 890 13.78 0.07 -24.27
CA GLY A 890 12.74 -0.91 -23.93
C GLY A 890 12.09 -1.56 -25.15
N GLU A 891 11.91 -0.80 -26.23
CA GLU A 891 11.38 -1.33 -27.49
C GLU A 891 12.40 -2.18 -28.27
N GLN A 892 13.70 -1.86 -28.22
CA GLN A 892 14.73 -2.74 -28.80
C GLN A 892 14.85 -4.06 -28.04
N LEU A 893 14.73 -4.03 -26.71
CA LEU A 893 14.66 -5.24 -25.91
C LEU A 893 13.45 -6.09 -26.34
N SER A 894 12.29 -5.47 -26.55
CA SER A 894 11.09 -6.16 -27.03
C SER A 894 11.22 -6.78 -28.42
N ASP A 895 11.96 -6.15 -29.35
CA ASP A 895 12.23 -6.73 -30.67
C ASP A 895 13.09 -8.00 -30.57
N ARG A 896 13.94 -8.12 -29.54
CA ARG A 896 14.81 -9.27 -29.29
C ARG A 896 14.17 -10.39 -28.47
N LEU A 897 13.14 -10.06 -27.69
CA LEU A 897 12.47 -11.01 -26.78
C LEU A 897 11.41 -11.88 -27.48
N VAL A 898 11.22 -11.74 -28.79
CA VAL A 898 10.28 -12.61 -29.53
C VAL A 898 10.89 -14.01 -29.66
N PRO A 899 10.28 -15.06 -29.08
CA PRO A 899 10.83 -16.40 -29.15
C PRO A 899 10.63 -17.00 -30.55
N ASP A 900 11.58 -17.83 -30.98
CA ASP A 900 11.46 -18.63 -32.21
C ASP A 900 10.46 -19.77 -32.09
N PHE A 901 9.98 -20.06 -30.87
CA PHE A 901 8.98 -21.10 -30.58
C PHE A 901 9.36 -22.53 -31.02
N GLY A 902 10.65 -22.77 -31.30
CA GLY A 902 11.11 -24.03 -31.87
C GLY A 902 10.65 -24.25 -33.31
N LEU A 903 10.31 -23.18 -34.02
CA LEU A 903 10.02 -23.21 -35.45
C LEU A 903 11.31 -23.38 -36.25
N ASP A 904 11.23 -24.07 -37.38
CA ASP A 904 12.30 -24.15 -38.36
C ASP A 904 12.47 -22.84 -39.15
N ALA A 905 13.49 -22.80 -40.01
CA ALA A 905 13.75 -21.64 -40.85
C ALA A 905 12.58 -21.29 -41.80
N GLY A 906 11.67 -22.21 -42.10
CA GLY A 906 10.46 -21.96 -42.89
C GLY A 906 9.29 -21.40 -42.08
N GLY A 907 9.44 -21.28 -40.76
CA GLY A 907 8.38 -20.86 -39.86
C GLY A 907 7.39 -21.96 -39.52
N SER A 908 7.81 -23.23 -39.60
CA SER A 908 6.96 -24.39 -39.34
C SER A 908 7.52 -25.26 -38.20
N THR A 909 6.66 -26.07 -37.57
CA THR A 909 7.12 -27.12 -36.63
C THR A 909 6.28 -28.37 -36.82
N VAL A 910 6.87 -29.53 -36.53
CA VAL A 910 6.18 -30.82 -36.61
C VAL A 910 5.68 -31.22 -35.23
N VAL A 911 4.41 -31.64 -35.17
CA VAL A 911 3.79 -32.30 -34.02
C VAL A 911 3.66 -33.78 -34.35
N ASP A 912 4.33 -34.62 -33.56
CA ASP A 912 4.34 -36.06 -33.77
C ASP A 912 3.36 -36.73 -32.80
N TYR A 913 2.51 -37.64 -33.30
CA TYR A 913 1.64 -38.51 -32.50
C TYR A 913 2.12 -39.97 -32.54
N GLY A 914 3.31 -40.24 -33.08
CA GLY A 914 3.94 -41.54 -33.27
C GLY A 914 3.52 -42.21 -34.58
N THR A 915 2.21 -42.40 -34.81
CA THR A 915 1.69 -43.05 -36.03
C THR A 915 1.36 -42.07 -37.15
N ARG A 916 1.31 -40.77 -36.85
CA ARG A 916 1.04 -39.68 -37.80
C ARG A 916 1.66 -38.39 -37.31
N THR A 917 2.09 -37.55 -38.25
CA THR A 917 2.69 -36.24 -37.99
C THR A 917 1.80 -35.13 -38.56
N PHE A 918 1.86 -33.96 -37.93
CA PHE A 918 1.18 -32.75 -38.38
C PHE A 918 2.18 -31.60 -38.50
N THR A 919 2.10 -30.83 -39.57
CA THR A 919 2.95 -29.63 -39.74
C THR A 919 2.15 -28.40 -39.35
N VAL A 920 2.65 -27.63 -38.41
CA VAL A 920 2.08 -26.35 -37.98
C VAL A 920 2.53 -25.24 -38.93
N GLY A 921 1.57 -24.44 -39.42
CA GLY A 921 1.84 -23.23 -40.20
C GLY A 921 1.03 -22.04 -39.68
N PHE A 922 1.25 -20.84 -40.24
CA PHE A 922 0.64 -19.59 -39.77
C PHE A 922 -0.06 -18.82 -40.89
N ASP A 923 -1.21 -18.23 -40.57
CA ASP A 923 -1.95 -17.37 -41.50
C ASP A 923 -1.43 -15.90 -41.50
N GLU A 924 -2.15 -15.02 -42.20
CA GLU A 924 -1.79 -13.62 -42.42
C GLU A 924 -1.77 -12.79 -41.12
N GLN A 925 -2.42 -13.26 -40.06
CA GLN A 925 -2.39 -12.65 -38.72
C GLN A 925 -1.61 -13.52 -37.71
N LEU A 926 -0.74 -14.40 -38.22
CA LEU A 926 0.02 -15.39 -37.46
C LEU A 926 -0.86 -16.34 -36.62
N ARG A 927 -2.09 -16.63 -37.04
CA ARG A 927 -2.89 -17.64 -36.35
C ARG A 927 -2.43 -19.02 -36.81
N PRO A 928 -2.13 -19.93 -35.88
CA PRO A 928 -1.64 -21.26 -36.23
C PRO A 928 -2.75 -22.11 -36.86
N PHE A 929 -2.41 -22.83 -37.92
CA PHE A 929 -3.16 -23.93 -38.51
C PHE A 929 -2.28 -25.18 -38.59
N VAL A 930 -2.87 -26.34 -38.86
CA VAL A 930 -2.12 -27.59 -39.03
C VAL A 930 -2.42 -28.24 -40.37
N LEU A 931 -1.40 -28.82 -40.99
CA LEU A 931 -1.50 -29.69 -42.16
C LEU A 931 -1.32 -31.13 -41.68
N ASP A 932 -2.20 -32.04 -42.11
CA ASP A 932 -1.99 -33.48 -41.88
C ASP A 932 -0.98 -34.06 -42.88
N GLY A 933 -0.64 -35.35 -42.74
CA GLY A 933 0.32 -36.04 -43.62
C GLY A 933 -0.07 -36.08 -45.11
N GLU A 934 -1.31 -35.71 -45.47
CA GLU A 934 -1.80 -35.56 -46.84
C GLU A 934 -1.76 -34.09 -47.32
N GLY A 935 -1.27 -33.17 -46.49
CA GLY A 935 -1.21 -31.73 -46.78
C GLY A 935 -2.53 -30.98 -46.58
N LYS A 936 -3.55 -31.61 -45.98
CA LYS A 936 -4.86 -30.98 -45.82
C LYS A 936 -4.88 -30.05 -44.60
N ARG A 937 -5.29 -28.79 -44.82
CA ARG A 937 -5.37 -27.75 -43.78
C ARG A 937 -6.53 -27.99 -42.80
N ARG A 938 -6.22 -27.89 -41.51
CA ARG A 938 -7.15 -27.98 -40.38
C ARG A 938 -6.95 -26.81 -39.41
N LYS A 939 -8.03 -26.41 -38.76
CA LYS A 939 -8.03 -25.30 -37.78
C LYS A 939 -7.40 -25.67 -36.43
N ASP A 940 -7.30 -26.96 -36.12
CA ASP A 940 -6.75 -27.45 -34.86
C ASP A 940 -6.23 -28.87 -34.97
N LEU A 941 -5.41 -29.28 -33.99
CA LEU A 941 -4.95 -30.67 -33.86
C LEU A 941 -6.12 -31.59 -33.48
N PRO A 942 -6.21 -32.79 -34.07
CA PRO A 942 -7.16 -33.80 -33.63
C PRO A 942 -6.83 -34.28 -32.21
N VAL A 943 -7.85 -34.74 -31.49
CA VAL A 943 -7.67 -35.40 -30.19
C VAL A 943 -6.90 -36.72 -30.41
N PRO A 944 -5.90 -37.05 -29.57
CA PRO A 944 -5.21 -38.33 -29.64
C PRO A 944 -6.20 -39.49 -29.58
N GLY A 945 -6.09 -40.44 -30.50
CA GLY A 945 -6.92 -41.63 -30.58
C GLY A 945 -6.21 -42.88 -30.07
N ALA A 946 -6.93 -44.01 -30.02
CA ALA A 946 -6.40 -45.28 -29.50
C ALA A 946 -5.23 -45.90 -30.29
N LYS A 947 -4.89 -45.34 -31.46
CA LYS A 947 -3.75 -45.76 -32.30
C LYS A 947 -2.58 -44.78 -32.24
N ASP A 948 -2.72 -43.66 -31.55
CA ASP A 948 -1.64 -42.70 -31.32
C ASP A 948 -0.86 -43.12 -30.07
N ASP A 949 0.38 -42.65 -29.93
CA ASP A 949 1.21 -42.95 -28.77
C ASP A 949 0.60 -42.40 -27.47
N THR A 950 0.50 -43.25 -26.44
CA THR A 950 -0.23 -42.95 -25.20
C THR A 950 0.45 -41.90 -24.32
N GLU A 951 1.76 -41.69 -24.47
CA GLU A 951 2.52 -40.69 -23.70
C GLU A 951 2.88 -39.48 -24.56
N LEU A 952 3.36 -39.73 -25.79
CA LEU A 952 3.88 -38.69 -26.68
C LEU A 952 2.75 -37.83 -27.28
N ALA A 953 1.62 -38.40 -27.69
CA ALA A 953 0.54 -37.62 -28.33
C ALA A 953 -0.16 -36.63 -27.37
N PRO A 954 -0.49 -36.97 -26.10
CA PRO A 954 -0.99 -35.99 -25.14
C PRO A 954 0.03 -34.88 -24.82
N ALA A 955 1.31 -35.23 -24.71
CA ALA A 955 2.39 -34.27 -24.44
C ALA A 955 2.58 -33.27 -25.59
N GLU A 956 2.64 -33.75 -26.83
CA GLU A 956 2.77 -32.93 -28.04
C GLU A 956 1.52 -32.07 -28.30
N ARG A 957 0.32 -32.58 -28.01
CA ARG A 957 -0.91 -31.76 -28.03
C ARG A 957 -0.86 -30.65 -26.98
N LYS A 958 -0.38 -30.93 -25.77
CA LYS A 958 -0.21 -29.92 -24.71
C LYS A 958 0.80 -28.84 -25.14
N ARG A 959 1.92 -29.25 -25.75
CA ARG A 959 2.94 -28.34 -26.32
C ARG A 959 2.34 -27.43 -27.40
N PHE A 960 1.58 -27.98 -28.34
CA PHE A 960 0.91 -27.19 -29.38
C PHE A 960 -0.12 -26.20 -28.81
N MET A 961 -0.90 -26.59 -27.80
CA MET A 961 -1.87 -25.69 -27.17
C MET A 961 -1.19 -24.52 -26.45
N ALA A 962 -0.02 -24.76 -25.83
CA ALA A 962 0.81 -23.70 -25.28
C ALA A 962 1.34 -22.76 -26.38
N LEU A 963 1.93 -23.32 -27.45
CA LEU A 963 2.38 -22.58 -28.63
C LEU A 963 1.28 -21.69 -29.20
N LYS A 964 0.08 -22.23 -29.42
CA LYS A 964 -1.08 -21.52 -29.97
C LYS A 964 -1.50 -20.33 -29.11
N LYS A 965 -1.41 -20.45 -27.78
CA LYS A 965 -1.73 -19.37 -26.85
C LYS A 965 -0.65 -18.28 -26.87
N ASP A 966 0.62 -18.68 -26.87
CA ASP A 966 1.76 -17.76 -26.82
C ASP A 966 1.90 -16.99 -28.14
N VAL A 967 1.83 -17.67 -29.30
CA VAL A 967 1.87 -17.00 -30.62
C VAL A 967 0.72 -16.03 -30.80
N ARG A 968 -0.53 -16.39 -30.45
CA ARG A 968 -1.67 -15.46 -30.55
C ARG A 968 -1.43 -14.17 -29.77
N THR A 969 -0.82 -14.31 -28.60
CA THR A 969 -0.49 -13.19 -27.73
C THR A 969 0.56 -12.31 -28.40
N ILE A 970 1.67 -12.88 -28.86
CA ILE A 970 2.76 -12.14 -29.50
C ILE A 970 2.33 -11.51 -30.83
N ALA A 971 1.65 -12.25 -31.68
CA ALA A 971 1.21 -11.80 -33.00
C ALA A 971 0.40 -10.49 -32.94
N SER A 972 -0.63 -10.47 -32.08
CA SER A 972 -1.45 -9.26 -31.89
C SER A 972 -0.66 -8.07 -31.35
N ASP A 973 0.39 -8.33 -30.56
CA ASP A 973 1.30 -7.28 -30.08
C ASP A 973 2.15 -6.72 -31.21
N GLN A 974 2.80 -7.60 -31.98
CA GLN A 974 3.73 -7.21 -33.02
C GLN A 974 3.04 -6.47 -34.17
N VAL A 975 1.82 -6.87 -34.52
CA VAL A 975 0.98 -6.11 -35.48
C VAL A 975 0.75 -4.68 -34.99
N ARG A 976 0.37 -4.50 -33.71
CA ARG A 976 0.16 -3.17 -33.12
C ARG A 976 1.45 -2.36 -33.04
N ARG A 977 2.59 -3.02 -32.75
CA ARG A 977 3.90 -2.38 -32.68
C ARG A 977 4.37 -1.90 -34.05
N PHE A 978 4.19 -2.70 -35.11
CA PHE A 978 4.45 -2.25 -36.48
C PHE A 978 3.55 -1.09 -36.87
N GLU A 979 2.24 -1.16 -36.60
CA GLU A 979 1.35 -0.02 -36.88
C GLU A 979 1.78 1.25 -36.12
N THR A 980 2.17 1.12 -34.86
CA THR A 980 2.69 2.24 -34.05
C THR A 980 4.02 2.76 -34.61
N ALA A 981 4.91 1.87 -35.06
CA ALA A 981 6.19 2.23 -35.66
C ALA A 981 6.02 3.01 -36.96
N MET A 982 5.03 2.65 -37.79
CA MET A 982 4.65 3.42 -39.00
C MET A 982 4.25 4.84 -38.66
N VAL A 983 3.42 5.02 -37.62
CA VAL A 983 2.88 6.33 -37.21
C VAL A 983 3.95 7.20 -36.53
N THR A 984 4.80 6.59 -35.71
CA THR A 984 5.84 7.30 -34.94
C THR A 984 7.15 7.47 -35.69
N GLY A 985 7.28 6.91 -36.90
CA GLY A 985 8.50 6.97 -37.69
C GLY A 985 9.67 6.19 -37.08
N ARG A 986 9.40 5.15 -36.29
CA ARG A 986 10.45 4.31 -35.70
C ARG A 986 11.29 3.65 -36.80
N SER A 987 12.58 3.59 -36.54
CA SER A 987 13.58 3.12 -37.49
C SER A 987 14.45 1.99 -36.94
N TRP A 988 15.02 1.19 -37.83
CA TRP A 988 16.01 0.17 -37.52
C TRP A 988 17.20 0.28 -38.45
N THR A 989 18.37 -0.19 -38.01
CA THR A 989 19.48 -0.40 -38.94
C THR A 989 19.16 -1.52 -39.94
N ALA A 990 19.76 -1.51 -41.12
CA ALA A 990 19.62 -2.61 -42.08
C ALA A 990 20.00 -3.97 -41.49
N GLN A 991 20.99 -4.02 -40.59
CA GLN A 991 21.38 -5.23 -39.87
C GLN A 991 20.27 -5.73 -38.92
N GLU A 992 19.77 -4.86 -38.03
CA GLU A 992 18.68 -5.21 -37.12
C GLU A 992 17.44 -5.68 -37.89
N PHE A 993 17.13 -5.02 -39.02
CA PHE A 993 15.99 -5.41 -39.85
C PHE A 993 16.13 -6.84 -40.41
N ARG A 994 17.32 -7.21 -40.89
CA ARG A 994 17.58 -8.56 -41.39
C ARG A 994 17.54 -9.60 -40.27
N GLU A 995 18.19 -9.33 -39.14
CA GLU A 995 18.32 -10.31 -38.04
C GLU A 995 17.02 -10.51 -37.27
N LEU A 996 16.36 -9.42 -36.86
CA LEU A 996 15.21 -9.48 -35.95
C LEU A 996 13.89 -9.76 -36.68
N PHE A 997 13.79 -9.43 -37.96
CA PHE A 997 12.52 -9.48 -38.69
C PHE A 997 12.54 -10.42 -39.89
N VAL A 998 13.51 -10.28 -40.81
CA VAL A 998 13.56 -11.11 -42.02
C VAL A 998 14.05 -12.53 -41.73
N GLY A 999 15.05 -12.67 -40.85
CA GLY A 999 15.62 -13.95 -40.44
C GLY A 999 14.73 -14.72 -39.46
N HIS A 1000 13.95 -14.00 -38.66
CA HIS A 1000 13.15 -14.58 -37.59
C HIS A 1000 12.05 -15.51 -38.12
N PRO A 1001 11.94 -16.77 -37.64
CA PRO A 1001 11.06 -17.81 -38.19
C PRO A 1001 9.56 -17.50 -38.08
N LEU A 1002 9.11 -16.74 -37.08
CA LEU A 1002 7.73 -16.26 -36.97
C LEU A 1002 7.48 -14.87 -37.62
N LEU A 1003 8.33 -13.88 -37.34
CA LEU A 1003 8.03 -12.47 -37.68
C LEU A 1003 8.12 -12.17 -39.18
N TRP A 1004 8.94 -12.91 -39.93
CA TRP A 1004 9.10 -12.69 -41.38
C TRP A 1004 7.76 -12.79 -42.14
N HIS A 1005 6.83 -13.61 -41.65
CA HIS A 1005 5.48 -13.76 -42.20
C HIS A 1005 4.65 -12.46 -42.14
N LEU A 1006 4.88 -11.58 -41.15
CA LEU A 1006 4.27 -10.25 -41.09
C LEU A 1006 5.04 -9.26 -41.97
N VAL A 1007 6.38 -9.34 -41.94
CA VAL A 1007 7.28 -8.37 -42.57
C VAL A 1007 7.15 -8.37 -44.09
N ARG A 1008 6.97 -9.55 -44.72
CA ARG A 1008 6.71 -9.70 -46.16
C ARG A 1008 5.36 -9.15 -46.63
N ARG A 1009 4.47 -8.82 -45.69
CA ARG A 1009 3.12 -8.30 -45.96
C ARG A 1009 3.03 -6.79 -45.79
N LEU A 1010 4.18 -6.12 -45.75
CA LEU A 1010 4.31 -4.69 -45.50
C LEU A 1010 5.30 -4.07 -46.49
N VAL A 1011 5.08 -2.80 -46.81
CA VAL A 1011 6.01 -1.98 -47.59
C VAL A 1011 6.94 -1.24 -46.64
N TRP A 1012 8.23 -1.26 -46.94
CA TRP A 1012 9.29 -0.67 -46.13
C TRP A 1012 10.00 0.44 -46.91
N LEU A 1013 10.66 1.34 -46.20
CA LEU A 1013 11.48 2.41 -46.77
C LEU A 1013 12.92 2.21 -46.32
N SER A 1014 13.85 2.27 -47.26
CA SER A 1014 15.28 2.38 -47.02
C SER A 1014 15.69 3.84 -47.18
N GLU A 1015 16.31 4.43 -46.16
CA GLU A 1015 16.90 5.77 -46.23
C GLU A 1015 18.43 5.67 -46.24
N THR A 1016 19.07 6.26 -47.25
CA THR A 1016 20.53 6.36 -47.33
C THR A 1016 20.91 7.68 -47.99
N GLY A 1017 21.76 8.47 -47.35
CA GLY A 1017 22.19 9.77 -47.88
C GLY A 1017 21.03 10.76 -48.11
N GLY A 1018 19.95 10.65 -47.33
CA GLY A 1018 18.74 11.49 -47.46
C GLY A 1018 17.77 11.07 -48.58
N VAL A 1019 18.06 9.98 -49.32
CA VAL A 1019 17.15 9.42 -50.32
C VAL A 1019 16.37 8.27 -49.70
N ARG A 1020 15.04 8.31 -49.82
CA ARG A 1020 14.13 7.23 -49.40
C ARG A 1020 13.66 6.41 -50.59
N THR A 1021 13.81 5.10 -50.51
CA THR A 1021 13.37 4.15 -51.54
C THR A 1021 12.45 3.10 -50.91
N ALA A 1022 11.28 2.87 -51.50
CA ALA A 1022 10.34 1.86 -51.03
C ALA A 1022 10.69 0.46 -51.56
N PHE A 1023 10.49 -0.57 -50.73
CA PHE A 1023 10.73 -1.97 -51.09
C PHE A 1023 9.81 -2.92 -50.30
N ARG A 1024 9.67 -4.16 -50.76
CA ARG A 1024 9.01 -5.27 -50.06
C ARG A 1024 9.99 -6.42 -49.81
N VAL A 1025 9.62 -7.34 -48.92
CA VAL A 1025 10.32 -8.63 -48.73
C VAL A 1025 9.57 -9.71 -49.50
N ALA A 1026 10.26 -10.44 -50.37
CA ALA A 1026 9.71 -11.53 -51.17
C ALA A 1026 9.66 -12.86 -50.40
N GLU A 1027 9.00 -13.87 -50.98
CA GLU A 1027 8.79 -15.21 -50.43
C GLU A 1027 10.09 -15.94 -50.08
N ASP A 1028 11.15 -15.67 -50.84
CA ASP A 1028 12.50 -16.23 -50.69
C ASP A 1028 13.40 -15.39 -49.78
N ARG A 1029 12.83 -14.38 -49.10
CA ARG A 1029 13.50 -13.41 -48.21
C ARG A 1029 14.44 -12.44 -48.93
N THR A 1030 14.38 -12.35 -50.26
CA THR A 1030 15.01 -11.25 -51.01
C THR A 1030 14.15 -9.99 -50.94
N PHE A 1031 14.67 -8.86 -51.43
CA PHE A 1031 13.94 -7.60 -51.48
C PHE A 1031 13.62 -7.23 -52.92
N ALA A 1032 12.44 -6.64 -53.13
CA ALA A 1032 11.99 -6.18 -54.44
C ALA A 1032 11.45 -4.74 -54.36
N ASP A 1033 11.61 -3.98 -55.43
CA ASP A 1033 11.03 -2.64 -55.56
C ASP A 1033 9.58 -2.69 -56.11
N VAL A 1034 9.06 -1.52 -56.52
CA VAL A 1034 7.66 -1.40 -56.99
C VAL A 1034 7.43 -2.04 -58.36
N GLU A 1035 8.47 -2.18 -59.18
CA GLU A 1035 8.41 -2.85 -60.49
C GLU A 1035 8.72 -4.36 -60.37
N ASP A 1036 8.85 -4.86 -59.13
CA ASP A 1036 9.25 -6.23 -58.79
C ASP A 1036 10.70 -6.58 -59.15
N ASP A 1037 11.54 -5.56 -59.40
CA ASP A 1037 12.97 -5.74 -59.65
C ASP A 1037 13.73 -5.95 -58.33
N ALA A 1038 14.83 -6.72 -58.40
CA ALA A 1038 15.63 -7.06 -57.23
C ALA A 1038 16.25 -5.79 -56.59
N PHE A 1039 15.91 -5.56 -55.31
CA PHE A 1039 16.39 -4.43 -54.53
C PHE A 1039 17.53 -4.84 -53.59
N ALA A 1040 18.67 -4.15 -53.67
CA ALA A 1040 19.79 -4.37 -52.75
C ALA A 1040 19.73 -3.36 -51.60
N LEU A 1041 19.27 -3.81 -50.42
CA LEU A 1041 19.23 -2.97 -49.21
C LEU A 1041 20.66 -2.60 -48.76
N PRO A 1042 21.07 -1.32 -48.79
CA PRO A 1042 22.42 -0.92 -48.38
C PRO A 1042 22.69 -1.21 -46.90
N ASP A 1043 23.91 -1.64 -46.56
CA ASP A 1043 24.26 -1.99 -45.16
C ASP A 1043 24.22 -0.80 -44.19
N GLY A 1044 24.49 0.41 -44.68
CA GLY A 1044 24.39 1.65 -43.91
C GLY A 1044 22.99 2.29 -43.94
N ALA A 1045 21.99 1.61 -44.51
CA ALA A 1045 20.65 2.16 -44.62
C ALA A 1045 19.91 2.12 -43.27
N THR A 1046 19.08 3.13 -43.08
CA THR A 1046 18.06 3.12 -42.03
C THR A 1046 16.74 2.65 -42.64
N VAL A 1047 16.12 1.66 -42.03
CA VAL A 1047 14.86 1.06 -42.47
C VAL A 1047 13.69 1.59 -41.65
N TYR A 1048 12.63 1.99 -42.33
CA TYR A 1048 11.37 2.47 -41.73
C TYR A 1048 10.20 1.70 -42.32
N LEU A 1049 9.11 1.67 -41.60
CA LEU A 1049 7.85 1.18 -42.16
C LEU A 1049 7.15 2.29 -42.95
N ALA A 1050 6.72 2.01 -44.18
CA ALA A 1050 6.16 3.04 -45.05
C ALA A 1050 4.78 3.51 -44.58
N HIS A 1051 4.59 4.81 -44.41
CA HIS A 1051 3.27 5.44 -44.30
C HIS A 1051 2.80 5.89 -45.71
N PRO A 1052 1.50 5.87 -46.05
CA PRO A 1052 1.03 6.32 -47.37
C PRO A 1052 1.52 7.70 -47.81
N LEU A 1053 1.65 8.64 -46.87
CA LEU A 1053 2.23 9.97 -47.13
C LEU A 1053 3.67 9.90 -47.68
N HIS A 1054 4.47 8.95 -47.22
CA HIS A 1054 5.85 8.78 -47.68
C HIS A 1054 5.91 8.15 -49.07
N LEU A 1055 4.90 7.37 -49.47
CA LEU A 1055 4.83 6.72 -50.78
C LEU A 1055 4.38 7.68 -51.87
N GLY A 1056 3.62 8.73 -51.53
CA GLY A 1056 3.19 9.77 -52.46
C GLY A 1056 2.51 9.18 -53.70
N SER A 1057 3.01 9.51 -54.90
CA SER A 1057 2.50 8.98 -56.16
C SER A 1057 2.71 7.47 -56.35
N GLY A 1058 3.65 6.86 -55.63
CA GLY A 1058 3.92 5.42 -55.68
C GLY A 1058 2.89 4.55 -54.96
N LEU A 1059 1.98 5.13 -54.17
CA LEU A 1059 0.98 4.41 -53.39
C LEU A 1059 0.08 3.51 -54.26
N ALA A 1060 -0.34 4.01 -55.42
CA ALA A 1060 -1.22 3.27 -56.33
C ALA A 1060 -0.53 2.02 -56.88
N ALA A 1061 0.72 2.16 -57.34
CA ALA A 1061 1.52 1.06 -57.86
C ALA A 1061 1.80 -0.01 -56.80
N TRP A 1062 2.17 0.38 -55.58
CA TRP A 1062 2.33 -0.56 -54.46
C TRP A 1062 1.02 -1.29 -54.11
N SER A 1063 -0.12 -0.59 -54.20
CA SER A 1063 -1.43 -1.20 -53.96
C SER A 1063 -1.79 -2.24 -55.01
N GLU A 1064 -1.43 -1.99 -56.27
CA GLU A 1064 -1.59 -2.94 -57.39
C GLU A 1064 -0.71 -4.18 -57.19
N VAL A 1065 0.58 -4.01 -56.90
CA VAL A 1065 1.51 -5.14 -56.60
C VAL A 1065 0.96 -6.02 -55.48
N PHE A 1066 0.49 -5.43 -54.38
CA PHE A 1066 -0.05 -6.20 -53.26
C PHE A 1066 -1.36 -6.91 -53.60
N ALA A 1067 -2.18 -6.33 -54.49
CA ALA A 1067 -3.40 -6.97 -54.99
C ALA A 1067 -3.08 -8.15 -55.92
N ASP A 1068 -2.13 -7.99 -56.85
CA ASP A 1068 -1.73 -9.00 -57.82
C ASP A 1068 -1.13 -10.25 -57.17
N TYR A 1069 -0.36 -10.06 -56.09
CA TYR A 1069 0.20 -11.13 -55.28
C TYR A 1069 -0.74 -11.64 -54.16
N GLU A 1070 -1.99 -11.15 -54.10
CA GLU A 1070 -3.00 -11.47 -53.07
C GLU A 1070 -2.48 -11.28 -51.62
N ILE A 1071 -1.64 -10.26 -51.42
CA ILE A 1071 -0.99 -9.99 -50.13
C ILE A 1071 -1.93 -9.20 -49.22
N LEU A 1072 -2.59 -9.90 -48.30
CA LEU A 1072 -3.33 -9.27 -47.21
C LEU A 1072 -2.38 -8.64 -46.19
N GLN A 1073 -2.55 -7.34 -45.93
CA GLN A 1073 -1.78 -6.60 -44.94
C GLN A 1073 -2.30 -6.87 -43.50
N PRO A 1074 -1.40 -6.94 -42.50
CA PRO A 1074 -1.79 -7.24 -41.11
C PRO A 1074 -2.55 -6.09 -40.43
N PHE A 1075 -2.42 -4.87 -40.93
CA PHE A 1075 -3.20 -3.68 -40.59
C PHE A 1075 -3.30 -2.78 -41.84
N PRO A 1076 -4.21 -1.79 -41.87
CA PRO A 1076 -4.33 -0.89 -43.01
C PRO A 1076 -3.07 -0.01 -43.13
N GLN A 1077 -2.12 -0.42 -43.97
CA GLN A 1077 -0.95 0.38 -44.32
C GLN A 1077 -1.23 1.15 -45.61
N LEU A 1078 -1.38 0.48 -46.76
CA LEU A 1078 -1.59 1.15 -48.05
C LEU A 1078 -2.99 1.77 -48.15
N GLY A 1079 -4.00 1.13 -47.56
CA GLY A 1079 -5.37 1.63 -47.50
C GLY A 1079 -5.65 2.64 -46.37
N ARG A 1080 -4.61 3.12 -45.66
CA ARG A 1080 -4.79 4.06 -44.55
C ARG A 1080 -5.19 5.44 -45.06
N ALA A 1081 -6.25 6.01 -44.48
CA ALA A 1081 -6.73 7.32 -44.86
C ALA A 1081 -5.70 8.42 -44.50
N VAL A 1082 -5.41 9.30 -45.46
CA VAL A 1082 -4.54 10.45 -45.28
C VAL A 1082 -5.38 11.72 -45.22
N THR A 1083 -5.27 12.46 -44.12
CA THR A 1083 -6.03 13.70 -43.91
C THR A 1083 -5.07 14.87 -43.79
N ALA A 1084 -5.36 15.97 -44.49
CA ALA A 1084 -4.54 17.19 -44.46
C ALA A 1084 -5.22 18.31 -43.64
N LEU A 1085 -4.41 19.27 -43.17
CA LEU A 1085 -4.89 20.52 -42.56
C LEU A 1085 -5.47 21.44 -43.63
N GLY A 1086 -6.45 22.26 -43.24
CA GLY A 1086 -6.83 23.42 -44.03
C GLY A 1086 -5.74 24.51 -44.05
N PRO A 1087 -5.74 25.43 -45.03
CA PRO A 1087 -4.71 26.47 -45.16
C PRO A 1087 -4.56 27.36 -43.91
N GLU A 1088 -5.66 27.67 -43.23
CA GLU A 1088 -5.66 28.51 -42.02
C GLU A 1088 -5.31 27.73 -40.73
N GLU A 1089 -5.42 26.40 -40.74
CA GLU A 1089 -5.15 25.55 -39.57
C GLU A 1089 -3.65 25.31 -39.36
N ALA A 1090 -2.86 25.33 -40.45
CA ALA A 1090 -1.43 25.08 -40.40
C ALA A 1090 -0.68 26.07 -39.48
N ASP A 1091 -1.00 27.36 -39.57
CA ASP A 1091 -0.39 28.42 -38.74
C ASP A 1091 -1.17 28.70 -37.44
N SER A 1092 -2.09 27.81 -37.08
CA SER A 1092 -2.87 27.86 -35.84
C SER A 1092 -2.32 26.89 -34.79
N TYR A 1093 -2.69 27.14 -33.53
CA TYR A 1093 -2.52 26.19 -32.41
C TYR A 1093 -3.86 25.50 -32.04
N ARG A 1094 -4.96 25.85 -32.72
CA ARG A 1094 -6.32 25.34 -32.49
C ARG A 1094 -6.93 24.72 -33.74
N LEU A 1095 -7.85 23.78 -33.54
CA LEU A 1095 -8.67 23.16 -34.59
C LEU A 1095 -10.16 23.45 -34.38
N PRO A 1096 -10.67 24.63 -34.77
CA PRO A 1096 -12.05 25.04 -34.53
C PRO A 1096 -13.10 24.11 -35.16
N ARG A 1097 -12.75 23.41 -36.25
CA ARG A 1097 -13.69 22.52 -36.97
C ARG A 1097 -14.22 21.34 -36.14
N PHE A 1098 -13.59 21.03 -35.01
CA PHE A 1098 -14.00 19.95 -34.11
C PHE A 1098 -14.64 20.47 -32.81
N GLU A 1099 -14.63 21.78 -32.58
CA GLU A 1099 -15.16 22.39 -31.36
C GLU A 1099 -16.70 22.52 -31.44
N GLY A 1100 -17.38 22.41 -30.30
CA GLY A 1100 -18.84 22.44 -30.19
C GLY A 1100 -19.54 21.13 -30.55
N LEU A 1101 -18.83 20.15 -31.12
CA LEU A 1101 -19.39 18.85 -31.47
C LEU A 1101 -19.70 18.01 -30.24
N LYS A 1102 -20.87 17.36 -30.24
CA LYS A 1102 -21.33 16.49 -29.16
C LYS A 1102 -21.06 15.02 -29.48
N VAL A 1103 -20.30 14.36 -28.63
CA VAL A 1103 -19.91 12.94 -28.78
C VAL A 1103 -20.29 12.16 -27.53
N THR A 1104 -20.46 10.85 -27.64
CA THR A 1104 -20.69 10.03 -26.43
C THR A 1104 -19.40 9.87 -25.63
N THR A 1105 -19.50 9.81 -24.31
CA THR A 1105 -18.35 9.55 -23.42
C THR A 1105 -17.65 8.24 -23.77
N GLY A 1106 -18.40 7.24 -24.26
CA GLY A 1106 -17.85 5.99 -24.78
C GLY A 1106 -16.89 6.19 -25.97
N LYS A 1107 -17.19 7.10 -26.90
CA LYS A 1107 -16.30 7.44 -28.03
C LYS A 1107 -15.02 8.15 -27.56
N VAL A 1108 -15.15 9.09 -26.62
CA VAL A 1108 -13.99 9.79 -26.00
C VAL A 1108 -13.06 8.79 -25.32
N LEU A 1109 -13.60 7.84 -24.54
CA LEU A 1109 -12.81 6.78 -23.91
C LEU A 1109 -12.19 5.82 -24.93
N GLY A 1110 -12.82 5.65 -26.09
CA GLY A 1110 -12.29 4.88 -27.21
C GLY A 1110 -10.92 5.39 -27.68
N LEU A 1111 -10.68 6.70 -27.61
CA LEU A 1111 -9.41 7.32 -27.97
C LEU A 1111 -8.22 6.81 -27.14
N GLN A 1112 -8.45 6.30 -25.92
CA GLN A 1112 -7.38 5.75 -25.09
C GLN A 1112 -6.66 4.57 -25.75
N ARG A 1113 -7.32 3.85 -26.67
CA ARG A 1113 -6.69 2.76 -27.42
C ARG A 1113 -5.64 3.26 -28.43
N ARG A 1114 -5.75 4.54 -28.81
CA ARG A 1114 -4.95 5.24 -29.84
C ARG A 1114 -3.92 6.22 -29.26
N GLY A 1115 -3.56 6.01 -27.98
CA GLY A 1115 -2.51 6.77 -27.30
C GLY A 1115 -2.99 8.03 -26.58
N TRP A 1116 -4.31 8.22 -26.44
CA TRP A 1116 -4.84 9.35 -25.67
C TRP A 1116 -4.93 9.05 -24.16
N GLU A 1117 -4.74 10.09 -23.35
CA GLU A 1117 -4.66 10.05 -21.91
C GLU A 1117 -5.70 10.99 -21.29
N ARG A 1118 -6.52 10.44 -20.39
CA ARG A 1118 -7.46 11.21 -19.55
C ARG A 1118 -6.68 12.15 -18.64
N GLY A 1119 -7.23 13.35 -18.44
CA GLY A 1119 -6.71 14.35 -17.51
C GLY A 1119 -6.65 13.86 -16.06
N VAL A 1120 -5.96 14.63 -15.22
CA VAL A 1120 -5.93 14.37 -13.78
C VAL A 1120 -7.26 14.78 -13.14
N PRO A 1121 -7.81 13.99 -12.19
CA PRO A 1121 -9.05 14.34 -11.52
C PRO A 1121 -8.91 15.67 -10.78
N GLN A 1122 -9.83 16.59 -11.03
CA GLN A 1122 -9.90 17.89 -10.36
C GLN A 1122 -10.90 17.83 -9.20
N ASP A 1123 -11.46 18.98 -8.82
CA ASP A 1123 -12.54 19.10 -7.85
C ASP A 1123 -13.68 18.12 -8.15
N ALA A 1124 -14.26 17.54 -7.09
CA ALA A 1124 -15.27 16.49 -7.15
C ALA A 1124 -14.86 15.21 -7.93
N GLY A 1125 -13.58 15.05 -8.25
CA GLY A 1125 -13.07 13.87 -8.96
C GLY A 1125 -13.45 13.85 -10.45
N VAL A 1126 -13.62 15.00 -11.08
CA VAL A 1126 -13.95 15.12 -12.52
C VAL A 1126 -12.70 15.40 -13.33
N GLU A 1127 -12.52 14.67 -14.43
CA GLU A 1127 -11.43 14.91 -15.39
C GLU A 1127 -11.96 15.73 -16.56
N ARG A 1128 -11.44 16.95 -16.73
CA ARG A 1128 -12.01 17.95 -17.65
C ARG A 1128 -11.39 17.95 -19.05
N TRP A 1129 -10.42 17.09 -19.31
CA TRP A 1129 -9.77 17.00 -20.62
C TRP A 1129 -9.28 15.59 -20.94
N ILE A 1130 -9.01 15.35 -22.22
CA ILE A 1130 -8.23 14.22 -22.71
C ILE A 1130 -7.11 14.76 -23.62
N SER A 1131 -5.94 14.14 -23.62
CA SER A 1131 -4.78 14.63 -24.35
C SER A 1131 -3.99 13.52 -25.04
N LYS A 1132 -3.30 13.83 -26.13
CA LYS A 1132 -2.37 12.92 -26.81
C LYS A 1132 -1.00 13.56 -26.89
N ARG A 1133 0.01 12.84 -26.41
CA ARG A 1133 1.41 13.26 -26.50
C ARG A 1133 1.90 13.07 -27.95
N LEU A 1134 2.47 14.13 -28.52
CA LEU A 1134 2.99 14.20 -29.88
C LEU A 1134 4.52 14.21 -29.91
N GLY A 1135 5.12 14.77 -28.86
CA GLY A 1135 6.55 14.89 -28.65
C GLY A 1135 6.85 15.12 -27.16
N ASP A 1136 8.08 15.49 -26.82
CA ASP A 1136 8.46 15.57 -25.41
C ASP A 1136 7.68 16.61 -24.61
N LYS A 1137 7.37 17.75 -25.24
CA LYS A 1137 6.58 18.86 -24.70
C LYS A 1137 5.52 19.34 -25.70
N GLU A 1138 4.91 18.40 -26.40
CA GLU A 1138 3.92 18.69 -27.43
C GLU A 1138 2.73 17.78 -27.22
N TYR A 1139 1.56 18.38 -26.98
CA TYR A 1139 0.33 17.67 -26.70
C TYR A 1139 -0.81 18.26 -27.51
N LEU A 1140 -1.67 17.42 -28.07
CA LEU A 1140 -3.00 17.83 -28.50
C LEU A 1140 -3.96 17.60 -27.33
N VAL A 1141 -4.67 18.63 -26.90
CA VAL A 1141 -5.60 18.58 -25.76
C VAL A 1141 -7.01 18.88 -26.25
N ILE A 1142 -7.97 18.11 -25.75
CA ILE A 1142 -9.40 18.30 -25.96
C ILE A 1142 -10.03 18.59 -24.60
N ALA A 1143 -10.57 19.80 -24.43
CA ALA A 1143 -11.37 20.17 -23.27
C ALA A 1143 -12.79 19.60 -23.41
N LEU A 1144 -13.31 19.10 -22.29
CA LEU A 1144 -14.61 18.48 -22.18
C LEU A 1144 -15.48 19.35 -21.25
N ASP A 1145 -16.64 19.78 -21.73
CA ASP A 1145 -17.54 20.69 -20.99
C ASP A 1145 -17.95 20.13 -19.61
N THR A 1146 -18.52 18.91 -19.59
CA THR A 1146 -18.95 18.23 -18.36
C THR A 1146 -17.85 17.40 -17.71
N GLY A 1147 -16.91 16.88 -18.51
CA GLY A 1147 -15.82 16.04 -18.04
C GLY A 1147 -16.25 14.62 -17.67
N ILE A 1148 -15.30 13.83 -17.19
CA ILE A 1148 -15.49 12.41 -16.85
C ILE A 1148 -15.38 12.24 -15.33
N ALA A 1149 -16.46 11.84 -14.67
CA ALA A 1149 -16.46 11.57 -13.23
C ALA A 1149 -15.71 10.26 -12.90
N VAL A 1150 -14.75 10.33 -11.99
CA VAL A 1150 -13.98 9.15 -11.54
C VAL A 1150 -14.90 8.22 -10.75
N GLY A 1151 -14.96 6.97 -11.19
CA GLY A 1151 -15.76 5.91 -10.54
C GLY A 1151 -17.18 5.75 -11.08
N VAL A 1152 -17.72 6.74 -11.80
CA VAL A 1152 -19.07 6.69 -12.43
C VAL A 1152 -19.00 7.30 -13.82
N VAL A 1153 -18.35 6.57 -14.73
CA VAL A 1153 -17.97 7.06 -16.07
C VAL A 1153 -19.18 7.39 -16.97
N ASP A 1154 -20.34 6.81 -16.65
CA ASP A 1154 -21.63 7.01 -17.30
C ASP A 1154 -22.46 8.17 -16.71
N MET A 1155 -21.97 8.84 -15.65
CA MET A 1155 -22.66 9.98 -15.03
C MET A 1155 -22.99 11.09 -16.05
N PHE A 1156 -22.08 11.31 -17.00
CA PHE A 1156 -22.26 12.22 -18.13
C PHE A 1156 -22.12 11.39 -19.41
N PRO A 1157 -23.21 10.91 -20.03
CA PRO A 1157 -23.14 9.99 -21.16
C PRO A 1157 -22.66 10.65 -22.47
N ASP A 1158 -22.80 11.97 -22.57
CA ASP A 1158 -22.33 12.78 -23.69
C ASP A 1158 -21.32 13.84 -23.23
N GLN A 1159 -20.41 14.21 -24.12
CA GLN A 1159 -19.40 15.25 -23.95
C GLN A 1159 -19.46 16.22 -25.14
N THR A 1160 -19.41 17.51 -24.84
CA THR A 1160 -19.16 18.55 -25.86
C THR A 1160 -17.67 18.82 -25.91
N LEU A 1161 -17.08 18.82 -27.10
CA LEU A 1161 -15.67 19.17 -27.31
C LEU A 1161 -15.53 20.69 -27.25
N GLU A 1162 -15.13 21.24 -26.11
CA GLU A 1162 -15.14 22.69 -25.87
C GLU A 1162 -14.02 23.40 -26.64
N THR A 1163 -12.81 22.85 -26.59
CA THR A 1163 -11.64 23.42 -27.28
C THR A 1163 -10.68 22.30 -27.66
N VAL A 1164 -10.09 22.39 -28.86
CA VAL A 1164 -9.07 21.44 -29.35
C VAL A 1164 -7.81 22.21 -29.72
N TRP A 1165 -6.71 22.02 -28.97
CA TRP A 1165 -5.52 22.86 -29.11
C TRP A 1165 -4.19 22.15 -28.80
N LEU A 1166 -3.10 22.72 -29.32
CA LEU A 1166 -1.73 22.32 -29.02
C LEU A 1166 -1.23 23.00 -27.74
N ALA A 1167 -0.64 22.22 -26.84
CA ALA A 1167 -0.10 22.68 -25.57
C ALA A 1167 1.26 22.06 -25.27
N SER A 1168 2.07 22.77 -24.47
CA SER A 1168 3.35 22.25 -23.98
C SER A 1168 3.22 21.28 -22.79
N ALA A 1169 2.04 21.27 -22.16
CA ALA A 1169 1.64 20.34 -21.13
C ALA A 1169 0.11 20.15 -21.17
N PRO A 1170 -0.42 18.98 -20.79
CA PRO A 1170 -1.86 18.75 -20.72
C PRO A 1170 -2.47 19.49 -19.53
N GLY A 1171 -3.63 20.13 -19.74
CA GLY A 1171 -4.32 20.91 -18.72
C GLY A 1171 -5.55 21.64 -19.29
N ASP A 1172 -6.15 22.49 -18.47
CA ASP A 1172 -7.25 23.38 -18.90
C ASP A 1172 -6.76 24.46 -19.88
N HIS A 1173 -7.65 24.91 -20.75
CA HIS A 1173 -7.39 25.99 -21.71
C HIS A 1173 -7.63 27.37 -21.07
N TYR A 1174 -6.55 28.12 -20.77
CA TYR A 1174 -6.63 29.47 -20.20
C TYR A 1174 -5.83 30.48 -21.05
N PRO A 1175 -6.39 30.99 -22.15
CA PRO A 1175 -5.66 31.88 -23.08
C PRO A 1175 -5.29 33.23 -22.46
N ALA A 1176 -5.98 33.67 -21.40
CA ALA A 1176 -5.64 34.88 -20.68
C ALA A 1176 -4.42 34.72 -19.74
N ARG A 1177 -4.04 33.47 -19.43
CA ARG A 1177 -2.97 33.14 -18.46
C ARG A 1177 -1.75 32.49 -19.13
N TYR A 1178 -1.93 31.80 -20.26
CA TYR A 1178 -0.87 31.08 -20.97
C TYR A 1178 -0.74 31.51 -22.44
N GLY A 1179 0.49 31.59 -22.93
CA GLY A 1179 0.78 31.67 -24.36
C GLY A 1179 0.90 30.27 -24.98
N TYR A 1180 0.35 30.07 -26.18
CA TYR A 1180 0.43 28.81 -26.93
C TYR A 1180 1.33 28.99 -28.16
N PRO A 1181 2.65 28.71 -28.06
CA PRO A 1181 3.61 28.97 -29.14
C PRO A 1181 3.61 27.88 -30.23
N LEU A 1182 3.10 26.69 -29.94
CA LEU A 1182 3.10 25.55 -30.88
C LEU A 1182 2.18 25.82 -32.08
N ARG A 1183 2.54 25.27 -33.24
CA ARG A 1183 1.77 25.39 -34.49
C ARG A 1183 1.68 24.05 -35.18
N PHE A 1184 0.55 23.76 -35.82
CA PHE A 1184 0.37 22.50 -36.54
C PHE A 1184 1.35 22.33 -37.71
N SER A 1185 1.80 23.42 -38.34
CA SER A 1185 2.85 23.42 -39.37
C SER A 1185 4.22 22.99 -38.87
N GLY A 1186 4.46 23.04 -37.55
CA GLY A 1186 5.69 22.58 -36.92
C GLY A 1186 5.71 21.08 -36.61
N LEU A 1187 4.59 20.37 -36.81
CA LEU A 1187 4.48 18.94 -36.53
C LEU A 1187 4.79 18.10 -37.78
N ASP A 1188 5.22 16.85 -37.57
CA ASP A 1188 5.42 15.89 -38.65
C ASP A 1188 4.08 15.63 -39.42
N PRO A 1189 4.07 15.65 -40.76
CA PRO A 1189 2.85 15.45 -41.55
C PRO A 1189 2.11 14.14 -41.27
N VAL A 1190 2.83 13.05 -40.92
CA VAL A 1190 2.21 11.79 -40.51
C VAL A 1190 1.47 11.97 -39.19
N VAL A 1191 2.12 12.59 -38.19
CA VAL A 1191 1.48 12.88 -36.89
C VAL A 1191 0.22 13.72 -37.08
N VAL A 1192 0.28 14.75 -37.93
CA VAL A 1192 -0.89 15.58 -38.26
C VAL A 1192 -2.02 14.73 -38.86
N SER A 1193 -1.73 13.94 -39.90
CA SER A 1193 -2.73 13.10 -40.56
C SER A 1193 -3.41 12.13 -39.59
N GLU A 1194 -2.63 11.52 -38.70
CA GLU A 1194 -3.11 10.57 -37.70
C GLU A 1194 -3.97 11.24 -36.60
N LEU A 1195 -3.61 12.45 -36.16
CA LEU A 1195 -4.44 13.22 -35.23
C LEU A 1195 -5.78 13.61 -35.85
N LEU A 1196 -5.76 14.02 -37.11
CA LEU A 1196 -6.98 14.38 -37.83
C LEU A 1196 -7.88 13.17 -38.09
N ALA A 1197 -7.29 12.00 -38.35
CA ALA A 1197 -8.03 10.74 -38.43
C ALA A 1197 -8.68 10.38 -37.08
N ASP A 1198 -7.95 10.55 -35.96
CA ASP A 1198 -8.48 10.33 -34.62
C ASP A 1198 -9.70 11.20 -34.32
N LEU A 1199 -9.61 12.49 -34.63
CA LEU A 1199 -10.69 13.45 -34.44
C LEU A 1199 -11.85 13.19 -35.41
N ALA A 1200 -11.58 12.83 -36.67
CA ALA A 1200 -12.62 12.50 -37.64
C ALA A 1200 -13.46 11.30 -37.17
N GLU A 1201 -12.83 10.22 -36.71
CA GLU A 1201 -13.54 9.04 -36.17
C GLU A 1201 -14.30 9.38 -34.87
N LEU A 1202 -13.71 10.20 -33.99
CA LEU A 1202 -14.38 10.67 -32.78
C LEU A 1202 -15.72 11.37 -33.13
N THR A 1203 -15.71 12.16 -34.20
CA THR A 1203 -16.84 12.97 -34.66
C THR A 1203 -17.70 12.31 -35.74
N GLU A 1204 -17.39 11.08 -36.14
CA GLU A 1204 -18.11 10.39 -37.21
C GLU A 1204 -19.60 10.21 -36.87
N GLY A 1205 -20.48 10.61 -37.80
CA GLY A 1205 -21.93 10.54 -37.63
C GLY A 1205 -22.52 11.61 -36.70
N VAL A 1206 -21.74 12.61 -36.30
CA VAL A 1206 -22.21 13.79 -35.56
C VAL A 1206 -22.49 14.91 -36.56
N ALA A 1207 -23.73 15.42 -36.59
CA ALA A 1207 -24.05 16.66 -37.31
C ALA A 1207 -23.60 17.86 -36.46
N ALA A 1208 -22.96 18.82 -37.12
CA ALA A 1208 -22.48 20.07 -36.52
C ALA A 1208 -23.61 20.96 -35.99
#